data_AF-A0A1Y1HVN2-F1
#
_entry.id   AF-A0A1Y1HVN2-F1
#
_cell.length_a   1.000
_cell.length_b   1.000
_cell.length_c   1.000
_cell.angle_alpha   90.00
_cell.angle_beta   90.00
_cell.angle_gamma   90.00
#
_symmetry.space_group_name_H-M   'P 1'
#
loop_
_entity.id
_entity.type
_entity.pdbx_description
1 polymer ?
#
loop_
_entity_poly.entity_id
_entity_poly.type
_entity_poly.pdbx_seq_one_letter_code
_entity_poly.pdbx_strand_id
1 'polypeptide(L)'
;MNQRDGSKPAPRVKPFRPVLDLERTYSKLTNSEMRMRAEVPGTVELDLQNPESSAWLKTIFEELEDQDPETRYFALRKFGSVLHRIVLKGSTVNACFSAYMLERGILKEIIRILKSAKAEGDIYMMAGGSMEEAVCNSIDGLLVLSKVKTCLQILNGLMADARTWRFVKKSIPDLLFILEGSYLSENPVMLVGRGKVKNVPPVSESLRDEEKLTSLETLGGFALWATDDVREVICGRRALLSQIHSDCLADTRLASDIVDRVITTISVLDSGPRALPISLDDFFKVAVKAFEVSQDPEVIRLAINNLAFYLKERPAFLSKEKKLPSKYLAPLLALATCSSLEEERKGYVYKILCLLDHKTFSPILARADYKEELEKILAASSKALDRKRQLTDLFASECNREPDLEQRPEDSFRIESSRKSPGVHEDGSRAEAAKPIQPRVLPSNYSTLTMSEIRERLTEKESVELDLSNPESSAWLKDILNDLRSSDSEARFFALWRFKAVTCRMLETKGPELSAAYVAHVLEEGILEEVIRLLKAAQTEGDVYLYPKVKVLGESPSQREPITLSKIAIALAVLPALMLDARTTRFIWKAVPDILSVLEGAYFSLPVVFSARDWEMPEALSRLLNDVKLRDEHKLASLSVLARLTEYVKQAWRKFASRKPLIHRILQDCLANTEFSTGIIIFASNLCYNLIGSCDLSDFLDPIFETAFKAIASSEDALTITAAIRLLAQTLQEWDTTLKKLFEYRSNPRVEKQAKLTQLFARYPEAGERSQKLHEIFAANDPYIIARGSREPGTPSETFSQKHSEDPLQKIPEGKSYILLNVSEGEAQVQADKKLRRKCSCSSCCHVEAASCEFRVCSRCRLAVYCSRGSVEARTLSFFTSG
;
A
#
# COMPACT_ATOMS: atom_id res chain seq x y z
N MET A 1 39.93 -32.96 -59.86
CA MET A 1 39.06 -33.37 -58.73
C MET A 1 39.09 -32.24 -57.72
N ASN A 2 38.20 -31.25 -57.83
CA ASN A 2 38.18 -30.11 -56.89
C ASN A 2 36.81 -30.06 -56.21
N GLN A 3 36.78 -30.50 -54.96
CA GLN A 3 35.62 -30.47 -54.08
C GLN A 3 35.26 -29.02 -53.75
N ARG A 4 33.96 -28.72 -53.84
CA ARG A 4 33.33 -27.50 -53.36
C ARG A 4 33.12 -27.64 -51.85
N ASP A 5 33.76 -26.79 -51.06
CA ASP A 5 33.37 -26.57 -49.67
C ASP A 5 32.23 -25.56 -49.61
N GLY A 6 31.03 -26.06 -49.36
CA GLY A 6 29.86 -25.28 -49.00
C GLY A 6 29.85 -25.03 -47.49
N SER A 7 30.35 -23.88 -47.06
CA SER A 7 30.16 -23.40 -45.69
C SER A 7 28.73 -22.89 -45.50
N LYS A 8 27.94 -23.61 -44.71
CA LYS A 8 26.63 -23.14 -44.21
C LYS A 8 26.86 -21.99 -43.20
N PRO A 9 26.09 -20.90 -43.25
CA PRO A 9 26.18 -19.83 -42.25
C PRO A 9 25.72 -20.34 -40.87
N ALA A 10 26.48 -19.97 -39.84
CA ALA A 10 26.20 -20.30 -38.45
C ALA A 10 24.83 -19.77 -37.98
N PRO A 11 24.11 -20.50 -37.11
CA PRO A 11 22.84 -20.05 -36.56
C PRO A 11 23.05 -18.76 -35.74
N ARG A 12 22.30 -17.71 -36.08
CA ARG A 12 22.23 -16.46 -35.29
C ARG A 12 21.80 -16.76 -33.86
N VAL A 13 22.71 -16.61 -32.90
CA VAL A 13 22.39 -16.58 -31.47
C VAL A 13 21.57 -15.32 -31.20
N LYS A 14 20.33 -15.49 -30.73
CA LYS A 14 19.47 -14.37 -30.32
C LYS A 14 20.06 -13.73 -29.06
N PRO A 15 20.15 -12.39 -28.95
CA PRO A 15 20.57 -11.74 -27.72
C PRO A 15 19.61 -12.09 -26.57
N PHE A 16 20.17 -12.33 -25.39
CA PHE A 16 19.43 -12.46 -24.14
C PHE A 16 18.69 -11.13 -23.92
N ARG A 17 17.36 -11.12 -24.03
CA ARG A 17 16.55 -9.94 -23.68
C ARG A 17 16.70 -9.66 -22.18
N PRO A 18 16.78 -8.39 -21.74
CA PRO A 18 16.74 -8.08 -20.32
C PRO A 18 15.44 -8.63 -19.73
N VAL A 19 15.56 -9.51 -18.73
CA VAL A 19 14.40 -10.10 -18.03
C VAL A 19 13.76 -9.09 -17.07
N LEU A 20 14.42 -7.97 -16.83
CA LEU A 20 13.95 -6.86 -16.03
C LEU A 20 13.84 -5.65 -16.97
N ASP A 21 12.61 -5.23 -17.25
CA ASP A 21 12.30 -4.05 -18.07
C ASP A 21 12.63 -2.79 -17.24
N LEU A 22 13.93 -2.50 -17.08
CA LEU A 22 14.45 -1.42 -16.25
C LEU A 22 14.07 -0.05 -16.81
N GLU A 23 14.06 0.14 -18.13
CA GLU A 23 13.68 1.40 -18.78
C GLU A 23 12.26 1.82 -18.41
N ARG A 24 11.35 0.85 -18.25
CA ARG A 24 9.95 1.09 -17.81
C ARG A 24 9.79 1.32 -16.31
N THR A 25 10.82 0.99 -15.51
CA THR A 25 10.85 1.19 -14.06
C THR A 25 11.56 2.51 -13.70
N TYR A 26 12.63 2.87 -14.41
CA TYR A 26 13.33 4.16 -14.26
C TYR A 26 12.52 5.35 -14.77
N SER A 27 11.67 5.16 -15.78
CA SER A 27 10.80 6.22 -16.33
C SER A 27 9.60 6.62 -15.45
N LYS A 28 9.42 6.00 -14.27
CA LYS A 28 8.26 6.17 -13.38
C LYS A 28 8.54 6.90 -12.06
N LEU A 29 9.76 7.35 -11.82
CA LEU A 29 10.17 8.06 -10.59
C LEU A 29 10.45 9.55 -10.91
N THR A 30 10.20 10.46 -9.96
CA THR A 30 10.33 11.91 -10.19
C THR A 30 11.71 12.46 -9.82
N ASN A 31 12.23 13.46 -10.58
CA ASN A 31 13.54 14.12 -10.37
C ASN A 31 13.84 14.64 -8.93
N SER A 32 12.83 14.76 -8.06
CA SER A 32 12.97 15.20 -6.66
C SER A 32 13.11 14.07 -5.62
N GLU A 33 12.58 12.87 -5.87
CA GLU A 33 12.86 11.66 -5.06
C GLU A 33 14.29 11.12 -5.28
N MET A 34 14.94 11.73 -6.24
CA MET A 34 15.99 11.18 -7.08
C MET A 34 17.38 11.70 -6.62
N ARG A 35 17.47 12.88 -5.99
CA ARG A 35 18.71 13.40 -5.38
C ARG A 35 18.83 13.04 -3.90
N MET A 36 18.97 11.75 -3.56
CA MET A 36 19.37 11.36 -2.21
C MET A 36 20.90 11.22 -2.13
N ARG A 37 21.57 12.17 -1.47
CA ARG A 37 22.98 12.04 -1.10
C ARG A 37 23.09 11.15 0.14
N ALA A 38 23.78 10.03 0.03
CA ALA A 38 24.23 9.28 1.20
C ALA A 38 25.58 9.85 1.65
N GLU A 39 25.58 10.77 2.62
CA GLU A 39 26.82 11.21 3.26
C GLU A 39 27.37 10.06 4.12
N VAL A 40 28.41 9.41 3.59
CA VAL A 40 29.28 8.48 4.32
C VAL A 40 30.39 9.32 4.96
N PRO A 41 30.81 9.07 6.23
CA PRO A 41 32.03 9.67 6.76
C PRO A 41 33.20 9.21 5.87
N GLY A 42 33.75 10.14 5.08
CA GLY A 42 34.48 9.81 3.85
C GLY A 42 33.54 9.86 2.64
N THR A 43 33.55 11.01 1.96
CA THR A 43 32.59 11.53 0.96
C THR A 43 32.32 10.64 -0.26
N VAL A 44 31.58 9.54 -0.10
CA VAL A 44 31.04 8.80 -1.26
C VAL A 44 29.68 9.36 -1.62
N GLU A 45 29.61 10.29 -2.57
CA GLU A 45 28.34 10.68 -3.20
C GLU A 45 27.89 9.57 -4.15
N LEU A 46 26.83 8.86 -3.75
CA LEU A 46 26.18 7.85 -4.57
C LEU A 46 24.89 8.42 -5.17
N ASP A 47 24.86 8.59 -6.49
CA ASP A 47 23.61 8.90 -7.18
C ASP A 47 22.82 7.60 -7.40
N LEU A 48 21.76 7.42 -6.60
CA LEU A 48 20.91 6.22 -6.67
C LEU A 48 20.08 6.15 -7.97
N GLN A 49 19.97 7.25 -8.73
CA GLN A 49 19.32 7.26 -10.05
C GLN A 49 20.21 6.73 -11.15
N ASN A 50 21.48 7.09 -11.06
CA ASN A 50 22.48 6.80 -12.05
C ASN A 50 23.65 6.11 -11.34
N PRO A 51 23.40 4.90 -10.78
CA PRO A 51 24.45 4.16 -10.10
C PRO A 51 25.64 3.87 -11.03
N GLU A 52 25.43 3.85 -12.36
CA GLU A 52 26.50 3.73 -13.36
C GLU A 52 27.42 4.96 -13.44
N SER A 53 26.98 6.14 -13.00
CA SER A 53 27.82 7.35 -12.93
C SER A 53 28.73 7.36 -11.71
N SER A 54 28.44 6.57 -10.68
CA SER A 54 29.20 6.56 -9.44
C SER A 54 30.60 5.97 -9.65
N ALA A 55 31.62 6.82 -9.48
CA ALA A 55 33.02 6.39 -9.52
C ALA A 55 33.30 5.29 -8.47
N TRP A 56 32.71 5.42 -7.28
CA TRP A 56 32.85 4.41 -6.23
C TRP A 56 32.27 3.06 -6.64
N LEU A 57 31.08 3.02 -7.25
CA LEU A 57 30.54 1.75 -7.76
C LEU A 57 31.38 1.16 -8.88
N LYS A 58 31.95 1.99 -9.76
CA LYS A 58 32.87 1.50 -10.81
C LYS A 58 34.09 0.83 -10.18
N THR A 59 34.71 1.46 -9.18
CA THR A 59 35.81 0.84 -8.42
C THR A 59 35.39 -0.46 -7.76
N ILE A 60 34.19 -0.51 -7.14
CA ILE A 60 33.66 -1.75 -6.57
C ILE A 60 33.51 -2.84 -7.65
N PHE A 61 32.98 -2.53 -8.82
CA PHE A 61 32.84 -3.51 -9.90
C PHE A 61 34.19 -3.95 -10.49
N GLU A 62 35.15 -3.04 -10.63
CA GLU A 62 36.52 -3.36 -11.03
C GLU A 62 37.20 -4.30 -10.01
N GLU A 63 37.09 -4.00 -8.72
CA GLU A 63 37.60 -4.86 -7.64
C GLU A 63 36.86 -6.22 -7.59
N LEU A 64 35.57 -6.28 -7.94
CA LEU A 64 34.80 -7.53 -8.05
C LEU A 64 35.20 -8.38 -9.28
N GLU A 65 35.86 -7.79 -10.28
CA GLU A 65 36.40 -8.49 -11.44
C GLU A 65 37.88 -8.90 -11.26
N ASP A 66 38.51 -8.52 -10.15
CA ASP A 66 39.89 -8.88 -9.84
C ASP A 66 40.09 -10.41 -9.80
N GLN A 67 41.30 -10.88 -10.11
CA GLN A 67 41.64 -12.30 -10.07
C GLN A 67 41.78 -12.81 -8.63
N ASP A 68 42.20 -11.94 -7.71
CA ASP A 68 42.39 -12.25 -6.30
C ASP A 68 41.04 -12.39 -5.55
N PRO A 69 40.73 -13.56 -4.95
CA PRO A 69 39.51 -13.76 -4.19
C PRO A 69 39.38 -12.85 -2.95
N GLU A 70 40.48 -12.43 -2.34
CA GLU A 70 40.43 -11.55 -1.16
C GLU A 70 39.99 -10.14 -1.57
N THR A 71 40.58 -9.59 -2.63
CA THR A 71 40.19 -8.30 -3.22
C THR A 71 38.70 -8.27 -3.58
N ARG A 72 38.19 -9.30 -4.25
CA ARG A 72 36.75 -9.41 -4.58
C ARG A 72 35.87 -9.42 -3.33
N TYR A 73 36.27 -10.17 -2.29
CA TYR A 73 35.51 -10.22 -1.04
C TYR A 73 35.50 -8.88 -0.31
N PHE A 74 36.64 -8.18 -0.24
CA PHE A 74 36.72 -6.85 0.37
C PHE A 74 35.87 -5.84 -0.38
N ALA A 75 35.84 -5.88 -1.71
CA ALA A 75 34.94 -5.06 -2.53
C ALA A 75 33.47 -5.32 -2.16
N LEU A 76 33.09 -6.59 -2.05
CA LEU A 76 31.74 -6.98 -1.66
C LEU A 76 31.38 -6.49 -0.24
N ARG A 77 32.32 -6.55 0.70
CA ARG A 77 32.13 -6.03 2.06
C ARG A 77 31.98 -4.51 2.09
N LYS A 78 32.83 -3.78 1.37
CA LYS A 78 32.70 -2.31 1.19
C LYS A 78 31.33 -1.96 0.62
N PHE A 79 30.86 -2.75 -0.35
CA PHE A 79 29.51 -2.60 -0.89
C PHE A 79 28.42 -2.81 0.16
N GLY A 80 28.50 -3.90 0.93
CA GLY A 80 27.51 -4.23 1.94
C GLY A 80 27.34 -3.17 3.03
N SER A 81 28.43 -2.53 3.47
CA SER A 81 28.37 -1.47 4.49
C SER A 81 27.62 -0.22 3.99
N VAL A 82 27.76 0.12 2.70
CA VAL A 82 27.03 1.20 2.05
C VAL A 82 25.58 0.80 1.78
N LEU A 83 25.35 -0.42 1.27
CA LEU A 83 24.00 -0.94 1.01
C LEU A 83 23.15 -0.91 2.28
N HIS A 84 23.67 -1.34 3.43
CA HIS A 84 22.93 -1.32 4.69
C HIS A 84 22.44 0.09 5.07
N ARG A 85 23.24 1.13 4.78
CA ARG A 85 22.86 2.53 5.03
C ARG A 85 21.81 3.03 4.03
N ILE A 86 21.87 2.56 2.79
CA ILE A 86 20.87 2.86 1.76
C ILE A 86 19.53 2.21 2.14
N VAL A 87 19.55 0.96 2.60
CA VAL A 87 18.36 0.20 2.99
C VAL A 87 17.54 0.95 4.06
N LEU A 88 18.22 1.57 5.03
CA LEU A 88 17.60 2.36 6.09
C LEU A 88 16.87 3.64 5.60
N LYS A 89 17.05 4.08 4.35
CA LYS A 89 16.49 5.34 3.81
C LYS A 89 15.16 5.22 3.03
N GLY A 90 14.59 4.02 2.88
CA GLY A 90 13.22 3.83 2.35
C GLY A 90 13.09 2.91 1.12
N SER A 91 11.91 2.30 0.93
CA SER A 91 11.74 1.06 0.14
C SER A 91 11.78 1.17 -1.39
N THR A 92 11.35 2.27 -1.99
CA THR A 92 11.21 2.36 -3.47
C THR A 92 12.54 2.57 -4.19
N VAL A 93 13.37 3.50 -3.70
CA VAL A 93 14.71 3.75 -4.26
C VAL A 93 15.62 2.53 -4.11
N ASN A 94 15.46 1.80 -3.00
CA ASN A 94 16.17 0.55 -2.76
C ASN A 94 15.86 -0.53 -3.80
N ALA A 95 14.63 -0.61 -4.29
CA ALA A 95 14.24 -1.63 -5.27
C ALA A 95 14.91 -1.42 -6.64
N CYS A 96 14.93 -0.18 -7.14
CA CYS A 96 15.60 0.14 -8.42
C CYS A 96 17.12 -0.06 -8.32
N PHE A 97 17.72 0.46 -7.24
CA PHE A 97 19.15 0.26 -6.97
C PHE A 97 19.50 -1.23 -6.88
N SER A 98 18.71 -2.01 -6.15
CA SER A 98 18.93 -3.45 -6.01
C SER A 98 18.81 -4.18 -7.35
N ALA A 99 17.81 -3.85 -8.18
CA ALA A 99 17.66 -4.43 -9.50
C ALA A 99 18.89 -4.15 -10.39
N TYR A 100 19.38 -2.92 -10.41
CA TYR A 100 20.61 -2.56 -11.11
C TYR A 100 21.83 -3.35 -10.62
N MET A 101 22.00 -3.46 -9.30
CA MET A 101 23.14 -4.19 -8.72
C MET A 101 23.10 -5.68 -9.11
N LEU A 102 21.91 -6.29 -9.10
CA LEU A 102 21.71 -7.67 -9.53
C LEU A 102 22.04 -7.87 -11.01
N GLU A 103 21.71 -6.91 -11.87
CA GLU A 103 22.04 -6.96 -13.31
C GLU A 103 23.52 -6.79 -13.60
N ARG A 104 24.20 -5.91 -12.86
CA ARG A 104 25.66 -5.70 -12.97
C ARG A 104 26.48 -6.88 -12.45
N GLY A 105 25.83 -7.94 -11.98
CA GLY A 105 26.48 -9.20 -11.70
C GLY A 105 27.03 -9.34 -10.29
N ILE A 106 26.68 -8.46 -9.34
CA ILE A 106 27.08 -8.61 -7.93
C ILE A 106 26.66 -9.97 -7.37
N LEU A 107 25.52 -10.48 -7.83
CA LEU A 107 25.00 -11.78 -7.44
C LEU A 107 25.92 -12.94 -7.87
N LYS A 108 26.68 -12.79 -8.96
CA LYS A 108 27.64 -13.81 -9.40
C LYS A 108 28.75 -14.00 -8.37
N GLU A 109 29.26 -12.91 -7.80
CA GLU A 109 30.29 -12.99 -6.74
C GLU A 109 29.71 -13.57 -5.45
N ILE A 110 28.51 -13.13 -5.05
CA ILE A 110 27.80 -13.71 -3.90
C ILE A 110 27.63 -15.23 -4.08
N ILE A 111 27.18 -15.68 -5.25
CA ILE A 111 27.04 -17.11 -5.56
C ILE A 111 28.38 -17.85 -5.51
N ARG A 112 29.45 -17.24 -6.05
CA ARG A 112 30.80 -17.81 -6.06
C ARG A 112 31.29 -18.03 -4.63
N ILE A 113 31.18 -17.01 -3.78
CA ILE A 113 31.56 -17.07 -2.36
C ILE A 113 30.73 -18.11 -1.62
N LEU A 114 29.40 -18.10 -1.77
CA LEU A 114 28.52 -19.06 -1.09
C LEU A 114 28.77 -20.51 -1.54
N LYS A 115 29.13 -20.73 -2.80
CA LYS A 115 29.50 -22.06 -3.32
C LYS A 115 30.85 -22.53 -2.79
N SER A 116 31.87 -21.65 -2.74
CA SER A 116 33.17 -21.97 -2.14
C SER A 116 33.02 -22.26 -0.64
N ALA A 117 32.28 -21.43 0.10
CA ALA A 117 31.95 -21.67 1.50
C ALA A 117 31.28 -23.04 1.72
N LYS A 118 30.36 -23.45 0.83
CA LYS A 118 29.67 -24.75 0.87
C LYS A 118 30.55 -25.93 0.44
N ALA A 119 31.52 -25.74 -0.46
CA ALA A 119 32.29 -26.84 -1.04
C ALA A 119 33.64 -27.06 -0.32
N GLU A 120 34.27 -25.98 0.12
CA GLU A 120 35.64 -25.94 0.63
C GLU A 120 35.69 -25.64 2.13
N GLY A 121 34.55 -25.25 2.74
CA GLY A 121 34.51 -24.77 4.12
C GLY A 121 35.19 -23.40 4.30
N ASP A 122 35.44 -22.67 3.22
CA ASP A 122 36.05 -21.33 3.21
C ASP A 122 35.05 -20.28 3.67
N ILE A 123 34.80 -20.27 4.97
CA ILE A 123 33.74 -19.47 5.61
C ILE A 123 34.32 -18.22 6.24
N TYR A 124 35.61 -18.24 6.58
CA TYR A 124 36.29 -17.17 7.30
C TYR A 124 37.50 -16.67 6.56
N MET A 125 37.67 -15.35 6.59
CA MET A 125 38.91 -14.71 6.19
C MET A 125 39.60 -14.12 7.42
N MET A 126 40.91 -14.36 7.53
CA MET A 126 41.77 -13.80 8.57
C MET A 126 42.49 -12.58 7.97
N ALA A 127 42.17 -11.38 8.43
CA ALA A 127 42.87 -10.17 7.98
C ALA A 127 44.00 -9.83 8.97
N GLY A 128 45.25 -9.82 8.49
CA GLY A 128 46.40 -9.34 9.26
C GLY A 128 46.59 -7.84 9.04
N GLY A 129 46.27 -7.00 10.02
CA GLY A 129 46.54 -5.55 9.88
C GLY A 129 45.99 -4.64 10.96
N SER A 130 46.79 -3.61 11.26
CA SER A 130 46.65 -2.54 12.26
C SER A 130 45.54 -1.52 11.96
N MET A 131 44.31 -1.97 11.66
CA MET A 131 43.18 -1.07 11.44
C MET A 131 42.58 -0.59 12.77
N GLU A 132 42.53 0.73 12.96
CA GLU A 132 41.88 1.43 14.08
C GLU A 132 40.37 1.17 14.21
N GLU A 133 39.76 0.41 13.29
CA GLU A 133 38.36 -0.05 13.35
C GLU A 133 38.17 -1.42 14.04
N ALA A 134 39.22 -2.05 14.59
CA ALA A 134 39.18 -3.39 15.19
C ALA A 134 38.53 -3.45 16.59
N VAL A 135 37.32 -2.91 16.77
CA VAL A 135 36.70 -2.80 18.11
C VAL A 135 35.87 -4.03 18.53
N CYS A 136 35.55 -5.03 17.68
CA CYS A 136 34.61 -6.06 18.13
C CYS A 136 34.94 -7.55 17.93
N ASN A 137 35.86 -7.98 17.05
CA ASN A 137 36.07 -9.43 16.82
C ASN A 137 37.55 -9.78 16.51
N SER A 138 38.47 -9.44 17.41
CA SER A 138 39.87 -9.87 17.29
C SER A 138 40.15 -11.11 18.14
N ILE A 139 40.57 -12.21 17.53
CA ILE A 139 41.23 -13.32 18.24
C ILE A 139 42.73 -13.09 18.10
N ASP A 140 43.44 -12.81 19.19
CA ASP A 140 44.88 -12.54 19.19
C ASP A 140 45.32 -11.41 18.22
N GLY A 141 44.48 -10.37 18.05
CA GLY A 141 44.74 -9.26 17.13
C GLY A 141 44.39 -9.52 15.66
N LEU A 142 43.88 -10.72 15.32
CA LEU A 142 43.40 -11.06 13.98
C LEU A 142 41.90 -10.85 13.86
N LEU A 143 41.49 -10.07 12.87
CA LEU A 143 40.08 -9.82 12.56
C LEU A 143 39.51 -11.01 11.77
N VAL A 144 38.54 -11.71 12.35
CA VAL A 144 37.84 -12.84 11.72
C VAL A 144 36.59 -12.34 11.01
N LEU A 145 36.48 -12.60 9.71
CA LEU A 145 35.35 -12.14 8.89
C LEU A 145 34.57 -13.30 8.30
N SER A 146 33.28 -13.40 8.63
CA SER A 146 32.38 -14.38 8.05
C SER A 146 31.97 -13.98 6.63
N LYS A 147 32.40 -14.78 5.64
CA LYS A 147 32.03 -14.61 4.23
C LYS A 147 30.54 -14.83 4.02
N VAL A 148 29.98 -15.86 4.68
CA VAL A 148 28.56 -16.21 4.60
C VAL A 148 27.70 -15.09 5.18
N LYS A 149 28.02 -14.59 6.39
CA LYS A 149 27.30 -13.47 7.01
C LYS A 149 27.25 -12.26 6.09
N THR A 150 28.39 -11.85 5.53
CA THR A 150 28.50 -10.69 4.63
C THR A 150 27.62 -10.87 3.39
N CYS A 151 27.66 -12.05 2.76
CA CYS A 151 26.81 -12.37 1.62
C CYS A 151 25.31 -12.31 1.97
N LEU A 152 24.92 -12.87 3.13
CA LEU A 152 23.52 -12.86 3.56
C LEU A 152 23.01 -11.46 3.87
N GLN A 153 23.81 -10.61 4.54
CA GLN A 153 23.46 -9.21 4.78
C GLN A 153 23.23 -8.45 3.48
N ILE A 154 24.08 -8.69 2.48
CA ILE A 154 23.94 -8.06 1.17
C ILE A 154 22.71 -8.57 0.44
N LEU A 155 22.46 -9.88 0.46
CA LEU A 155 21.25 -10.46 -0.12
C LEU A 155 19.99 -9.89 0.52
N ASN A 156 19.96 -9.73 1.84
CA ASN A 156 18.81 -9.13 2.53
C ASN A 156 18.55 -7.70 2.04
N GLY A 157 19.60 -6.89 1.85
CA GLY A 157 19.47 -5.55 1.28
C GLY A 157 19.07 -5.53 -0.21
N LEU A 158 19.50 -6.51 -1.00
CA LEU A 158 19.15 -6.62 -2.43
C LEU A 158 17.73 -7.17 -2.66
N MET A 159 17.16 -7.92 -1.72
CA MET A 159 15.79 -8.43 -1.78
C MET A 159 14.76 -7.37 -1.35
N ALA A 160 14.90 -6.15 -1.89
CA ALA A 160 14.06 -5.01 -1.55
C ALA A 160 12.60 -5.11 -2.04
N ASP A 161 12.32 -5.89 -3.10
CA ASP A 161 10.96 -6.13 -3.60
C ASP A 161 10.75 -7.58 -4.08
N ALA A 162 9.50 -7.92 -4.43
CA ALA A 162 9.15 -9.25 -4.92
C ALA A 162 9.87 -9.65 -6.23
N ARG A 163 10.31 -8.69 -7.06
CA ARG A 163 10.99 -8.96 -8.33
C ARG A 163 12.45 -9.33 -8.08
N THR A 164 13.17 -8.51 -7.29
CA THR A 164 14.57 -8.78 -6.94
C THR A 164 14.68 -10.05 -6.11
N TRP A 165 13.72 -10.31 -5.22
CA TRP A 165 13.60 -11.58 -4.52
C TRP A 165 13.46 -12.79 -5.47
N ARG A 166 12.53 -12.75 -6.45
CA ARG A 166 12.37 -13.85 -7.43
C ARG A 166 13.67 -14.09 -8.20
N PHE A 167 14.38 -13.02 -8.55
CA PHE A 167 15.67 -13.12 -9.24
C PHE A 167 16.73 -13.79 -8.38
N VAL A 168 16.87 -13.39 -7.11
CA VAL A 168 17.79 -14.02 -6.14
C VAL A 168 17.44 -15.49 -5.94
N LYS A 169 16.17 -15.82 -5.68
CA LYS A 169 15.71 -17.21 -5.52
C LYS A 169 16.04 -18.07 -6.74
N LYS A 170 15.80 -17.57 -7.95
CA LYS A 170 16.09 -18.29 -9.20
C LYS A 170 17.58 -18.55 -9.38
N SER A 171 18.40 -17.57 -9.00
CA SER A 171 19.86 -17.63 -9.16
C SER A 171 20.55 -18.45 -8.05
N ILE A 172 19.93 -18.53 -6.86
CA ILE A 172 20.43 -19.29 -5.71
C ILE A 172 19.33 -20.26 -5.21
N PRO A 173 19.04 -21.35 -5.94
CA PRO A 173 17.99 -22.30 -5.56
C PRO A 173 18.25 -22.95 -4.19
N ASP A 174 19.52 -23.07 -3.79
CA ASP A 174 19.95 -23.65 -2.52
C ASP A 174 19.96 -22.65 -1.35
N LEU A 175 19.49 -21.40 -1.53
CA LEU A 175 19.61 -20.35 -0.52
C LEU A 175 19.02 -20.76 0.83
N LEU A 176 17.86 -21.43 0.84
CA LEU A 176 17.25 -21.92 2.09
C LEU A 176 18.12 -22.96 2.81
N PHE A 177 18.82 -23.83 2.07
CA PHE A 177 19.76 -24.79 2.68
C PHE A 177 21.00 -24.09 3.24
N ILE A 178 21.46 -23.02 2.58
CA ILE A 178 22.58 -22.20 3.06
C ILE A 178 22.18 -21.47 4.35
N LEU A 179 20.99 -20.88 4.40
CA LEU A 179 20.45 -20.23 5.60
C LEU A 179 20.27 -21.23 6.75
N GLU A 180 19.70 -22.40 6.47
CA GLU A 180 19.53 -23.47 7.45
C GLU A 180 20.90 -23.94 7.98
N GLY A 181 21.85 -24.19 7.09
CA GLY A 181 23.21 -24.59 7.46
C GLY A 181 23.93 -23.52 8.27
N SER A 182 23.85 -22.25 7.85
CA SER A 182 24.46 -21.13 8.57
C SER A 182 23.86 -20.94 9.97
N TYR A 183 22.57 -21.20 10.13
CA TYR A 183 21.89 -21.07 11.43
C TYR A 183 22.20 -22.25 12.37
N LEU A 184 22.17 -23.48 11.84
CA LEU A 184 22.34 -24.71 12.62
C LEU A 184 23.80 -25.06 12.95
N SER A 185 24.77 -24.38 12.34
CA SER A 185 26.17 -24.76 12.49
C SER A 185 26.70 -24.45 13.90
N GLU A 186 26.95 -25.49 14.71
CA GLU A 186 27.67 -25.36 15.99
C GLU A 186 29.14 -24.95 15.77
N ASN A 187 29.71 -25.39 14.65
CA ASN A 187 31.02 -24.99 14.16
C ASN A 187 30.88 -24.53 12.71
N PRO A 188 30.75 -23.23 12.46
CA PRO A 188 30.49 -22.68 11.12
C PRO A 188 31.36 -23.29 10.02
N VAL A 189 32.63 -23.61 10.31
CA VAL A 189 33.60 -24.34 9.47
C VAL A 189 33.09 -25.67 8.86
N MET A 190 32.04 -26.30 9.41
CA MET A 190 31.57 -27.64 9.04
C MET A 190 30.42 -27.66 8.01
N LEU A 191 30.21 -26.60 7.24
CA LEU A 191 29.30 -26.62 6.09
C LEU A 191 29.93 -27.42 4.93
N VAL A 192 29.87 -28.75 5.05
CA VAL A 192 30.01 -29.75 3.98
C VAL A 192 31.41 -29.91 3.37
N GLY A 193 32.23 -30.75 4.01
CA GLY A 193 33.40 -31.37 3.41
C GLY A 193 34.12 -32.29 4.40
N ARG A 194 34.39 -33.56 4.05
CA ARG A 194 35.07 -34.57 4.92
C ARG A 194 36.57 -34.31 5.13
N GLY A 195 37.00 -33.04 5.19
CA GLY A 195 38.40 -32.66 5.44
C GLY A 195 38.58 -32.20 6.88
N LYS A 196 39.30 -32.97 7.72
CA LYS A 196 39.70 -32.52 9.06
C LYS A 196 40.80 -31.46 8.93
N VAL A 197 40.45 -30.18 8.87
CA VAL A 197 41.42 -29.09 9.08
C VAL A 197 41.75 -29.10 10.58
N LYS A 198 42.95 -29.58 10.94
CA LYS A 198 43.27 -29.94 12.33
C LYS A 198 43.54 -28.78 13.29
N ASN A 199 43.59 -27.52 12.87
CA ASN A 199 44.06 -26.40 13.71
C ASN A 199 43.30 -25.07 13.54
N VAL A 200 41.98 -25.07 13.32
CA VAL A 200 41.21 -23.81 13.30
C VAL A 200 40.85 -23.43 14.74
N PRO A 201 41.20 -22.22 15.23
CA PRO A 201 40.79 -21.77 16.55
C PRO A 201 39.26 -21.73 16.65
N PRO A 202 38.68 -22.02 17.84
CA PRO A 202 37.24 -21.97 18.02
C PRO A 202 36.72 -20.57 17.71
N VAL A 203 35.71 -20.49 16.84
CA VAL A 203 35.03 -19.23 16.54
C VAL A 203 34.41 -18.66 17.82
N SER A 204 34.44 -17.35 17.99
CA SER A 204 33.82 -16.72 19.16
C SER A 204 32.31 -16.97 19.18
N GLU A 205 31.73 -17.07 20.37
CA GLU A 205 30.28 -17.20 20.53
C GLU A 205 29.53 -16.00 19.93
N SER A 206 30.09 -14.79 20.08
CA SER A 206 29.55 -13.56 19.48
C SER A 206 29.39 -13.65 17.96
N LEU A 207 30.36 -14.23 17.25
CA LEU A 207 30.32 -14.30 15.79
C LEU A 207 29.27 -15.33 15.31
N ARG A 208 29.13 -16.45 16.03
CA ARG A 208 28.06 -17.43 15.78
C ARG A 208 26.68 -16.83 15.99
N ASP A 209 26.53 -16.07 17.07
CA ASP A 209 25.28 -15.39 17.41
C ASP A 209 24.90 -14.39 16.31
N GLU A 210 25.85 -13.60 15.83
CA GLU A 210 25.65 -12.67 14.71
C GLU A 210 25.30 -13.38 13.39
N GLU A 211 25.88 -14.55 13.12
CA GLU A 211 25.56 -15.37 11.94
C GLU A 211 24.14 -15.94 12.00
N LYS A 212 23.73 -16.46 13.17
CA LYS A 212 22.35 -16.92 13.42
C LYS A 212 21.35 -15.79 13.20
N LEU A 213 21.63 -14.64 13.80
CA LEU A 213 20.83 -13.43 13.67
C LEU A 213 20.69 -13.01 12.20
N THR A 214 21.80 -12.93 11.46
CA THR A 214 21.79 -12.56 10.03
C THR A 214 21.01 -13.57 9.18
N SER A 215 21.12 -14.85 9.50
CA SER A 215 20.38 -15.92 8.82
C SER A 215 18.88 -15.79 9.04
N LEU A 216 18.46 -15.47 10.27
CA LEU A 216 17.06 -15.20 10.60
C LEU A 216 16.50 -13.96 9.91
N GLU A 217 17.24 -12.86 9.91
CA GLU A 217 16.84 -11.64 9.18
C GLU A 217 16.63 -11.93 7.70
N THR A 218 17.57 -12.64 7.08
CA THR A 218 17.50 -13.00 5.67
C THR A 218 16.34 -13.96 5.41
N LEU A 219 16.07 -14.89 6.32
CA LEU A 219 14.90 -15.78 6.25
C LEU A 219 13.58 -15.01 6.37
N GLY A 220 13.51 -14.01 7.25
CA GLY A 220 12.36 -13.13 7.40
C GLY A 220 12.09 -12.30 6.15
N GLY A 221 13.13 -11.68 5.59
CA GLY A 221 13.03 -10.98 4.28
C GLY A 221 12.62 -11.93 3.16
N PHE A 222 13.13 -13.16 3.18
CA PHE A 222 12.74 -14.19 2.20
C PHE A 222 11.28 -14.63 2.35
N ALA A 223 10.77 -14.74 3.58
CA ALA A 223 9.37 -15.07 3.87
C ALA A 223 8.40 -13.93 3.47
N LEU A 224 8.83 -12.68 3.60
CA LEU A 224 8.02 -11.50 3.27
C LEU A 224 7.60 -11.48 1.81
N TRP A 225 8.52 -11.81 0.92
CA TRP A 225 8.31 -11.79 -0.53
C TRP A 225 7.97 -13.18 -1.12
N ALA A 226 7.98 -14.22 -0.28
CA ALA A 226 7.73 -15.59 -0.68
C ALA A 226 6.30 -15.81 -1.20
N THR A 227 6.19 -16.54 -2.31
CA THR A 227 4.95 -17.19 -2.73
C THR A 227 4.59 -18.31 -1.73
N ASP A 228 3.32 -18.73 -1.72
CA ASP A 228 2.83 -19.77 -0.78
C ASP A 228 3.68 -21.05 -0.81
N ASP A 229 4.11 -21.51 -2.00
CA ASP A 229 4.98 -22.68 -2.14
C ASP A 229 6.31 -22.55 -1.36
N VAL A 230 6.87 -21.34 -1.31
CA VAL A 230 8.13 -21.11 -0.59
C VAL A 230 7.91 -21.06 0.90
N ARG A 231 6.82 -20.43 1.34
CA ARG A 231 6.42 -20.44 2.75
C ARG A 231 6.24 -21.89 3.21
N GLU A 232 5.64 -22.75 2.39
CA GLU A 232 5.50 -24.18 2.66
C GLU A 232 6.86 -24.89 2.78
N VAL A 233 7.83 -24.60 1.91
CA VAL A 233 9.18 -25.17 2.01
C VAL A 233 9.87 -24.75 3.30
N ILE A 234 9.75 -23.48 3.71
CA ILE A 234 10.27 -22.99 5.01
C ILE A 234 9.59 -23.74 6.15
N CYS A 235 8.27 -23.88 6.09
CA CYS A 235 7.49 -24.58 7.12
C CYS A 235 7.82 -26.08 7.19
N GLY A 236 8.30 -26.68 6.11
CA GLY A 236 8.81 -28.05 6.07
C GLY A 236 10.13 -28.26 6.81
N ARG A 237 10.89 -27.21 7.15
CA ARG A 237 12.21 -27.28 7.81
C ARG A 237 12.12 -27.43 9.32
N ARG A 238 11.56 -28.57 9.77
CA ARG A 238 11.31 -28.83 11.19
C ARG A 238 12.57 -28.73 12.07
N ALA A 239 13.74 -29.16 11.58
CA ALA A 239 14.99 -29.09 12.33
C ALA A 239 15.40 -27.64 12.60
N LEU A 240 15.42 -26.79 11.55
CA LEU A 240 15.66 -25.36 11.67
C LEU A 240 14.68 -24.70 12.64
N LEU A 241 13.39 -24.92 12.45
CA LEU A 241 12.34 -24.31 13.27
C LEU A 241 12.41 -24.77 14.74
N SER A 242 12.74 -26.03 14.98
CA SER A 242 12.95 -26.56 16.33
C SER A 242 14.17 -25.92 17.01
N GLN A 243 15.26 -25.70 16.28
CA GLN A 243 16.44 -25.03 16.83
C GLN A 243 16.17 -23.55 17.10
N ILE A 244 15.51 -22.84 16.16
CA ILE A 244 15.07 -21.45 16.35
C ILE A 244 14.22 -21.34 17.61
N HIS A 245 13.24 -22.24 17.78
CA HIS A 245 12.41 -22.29 18.97
C HIS A 245 13.24 -22.54 20.24
N SER A 246 14.18 -23.49 20.21
CA SER A 246 15.07 -23.76 21.34
C SER A 246 15.90 -22.53 21.72
N ASP A 247 16.44 -21.83 20.72
CA ASP A 247 17.26 -20.63 20.90
C ASP A 247 16.43 -19.45 21.45
N CYS A 248 15.17 -19.28 20.99
CA CYS A 248 14.23 -18.31 21.57
C CYS A 248 14.00 -18.54 23.06
N LEU A 249 13.88 -19.81 23.47
CA LEU A 249 13.56 -20.17 24.86
C LEU A 249 14.78 -20.26 25.77
N ALA A 250 15.99 -20.14 25.23
CA ALA A 250 17.21 -20.09 26.01
C ALA A 250 17.23 -18.82 26.88
N ASP A 251 17.85 -18.89 28.05
CA ASP A 251 18.05 -17.73 28.92
C ASP A 251 19.39 -17.04 28.60
N THR A 252 19.57 -16.67 27.32
CA THR A 252 20.75 -15.99 26.81
C THR A 252 20.41 -14.56 26.36
N ARG A 253 21.41 -13.69 26.26
CA ARG A 253 21.22 -12.34 25.69
C ARG A 253 20.72 -12.40 24.24
N LEU A 254 21.28 -13.34 23.47
CA LEU A 254 20.90 -13.63 22.10
C LEU A 254 19.41 -13.98 21.95
N ALA A 255 18.82 -14.65 22.94
CA ALA A 255 17.42 -15.05 22.88
C ALA A 255 16.48 -13.86 22.68
N SER A 256 16.78 -12.68 23.24
CA SER A 256 15.97 -11.48 23.02
C SER A 256 15.97 -11.05 21.55
N ASP A 257 17.16 -10.94 20.95
CA ASP A 257 17.31 -10.53 19.55
C ASP A 257 16.71 -11.55 18.57
N ILE A 258 16.83 -12.85 18.91
CA ILE A 258 16.20 -13.93 18.14
C ILE A 258 14.69 -13.84 18.24
N VAL A 259 14.13 -13.66 19.43
CA VAL A 259 12.67 -13.59 19.64
C VAL A 259 12.06 -12.46 18.83
N ASP A 260 12.68 -11.28 18.80
CA ASP A 260 12.19 -10.14 18.02
C ASP A 260 12.11 -10.45 16.52
N ARG A 261 13.18 -11.07 15.98
CA ARG A 261 13.25 -11.48 14.56
C ARG A 261 12.29 -12.61 14.23
N VAL A 262 12.10 -13.56 15.15
CA VAL A 262 11.23 -14.72 14.97
C VAL A 262 9.77 -14.31 15.01
N ILE A 263 9.34 -13.45 15.94
CA ILE A 263 7.97 -12.93 15.96
C ILE A 263 7.67 -12.17 14.67
N THR A 264 8.59 -11.33 14.21
CA THR A 264 8.45 -10.60 12.94
C THR A 264 8.32 -11.58 11.76
N THR A 265 9.19 -12.59 11.70
CA THR A 265 9.17 -13.61 10.64
C THR A 265 7.91 -14.47 10.67
N ILE A 266 7.43 -14.87 11.85
CA ILE A 266 6.20 -15.66 11.98
C ILE A 266 4.98 -14.84 11.57
N SER A 267 4.90 -13.57 11.97
CA SER A 267 3.79 -12.68 11.56
C SER A 267 3.65 -12.61 10.04
N VAL A 268 4.78 -12.62 9.35
CA VAL A 268 4.85 -12.63 7.88
C VAL A 268 4.44 -13.98 7.29
N LEU A 269 4.84 -15.09 7.92
CA LEU A 269 4.47 -16.44 7.48
C LEU A 269 2.99 -16.75 7.73
N ASP A 270 2.40 -16.19 8.80
CA ASP A 270 1.04 -16.47 9.26
C ASP A 270 -0.06 -15.75 8.48
N SER A 271 0.30 -14.82 7.59
CA SER A 271 -0.65 -14.12 6.73
C SER A 271 -1.29 -15.02 5.64
N GLY A 272 -1.09 -16.34 5.69
CA GLY A 272 -1.58 -17.32 4.72
C GLY A 272 -2.51 -18.37 5.34
N PRO A 273 -3.45 -18.95 4.58
CA PRO A 273 -4.50 -19.83 5.09
C PRO A 273 -4.05 -21.25 5.53
N ARG A 274 -2.75 -21.50 5.75
CA ARG A 274 -2.20 -22.85 5.99
C ARG A 274 -1.52 -22.98 7.35
N ALA A 275 -1.40 -24.22 7.82
CA ALA A 275 -0.97 -24.58 9.16
C ALA A 275 0.44 -24.04 9.52
N LEU A 276 0.51 -23.47 10.72
CA LEU A 276 1.73 -23.07 11.42
C LEU A 276 2.92 -24.05 11.24
N PRO A 277 4.13 -23.53 10.98
CA PRO A 277 5.37 -24.32 10.94
C PRO A 277 5.76 -24.97 12.28
N ILE A 278 5.29 -24.41 13.39
CA ILE A 278 5.62 -24.82 14.76
C ILE A 278 4.37 -25.26 15.50
N SER A 279 4.55 -26.08 16.54
CA SER A 279 3.41 -26.46 17.37
C SER A 279 2.83 -25.21 18.04
N LEU A 280 1.51 -25.18 18.25
CA LEU A 280 0.87 -24.03 18.91
C LEU A 280 1.42 -23.79 20.32
N ASP A 281 1.82 -24.88 21.00
CA ASP A 281 2.48 -24.82 22.31
C ASP A 281 3.84 -24.11 22.22
N ASP A 282 4.61 -24.40 21.17
CA ASP A 282 5.92 -23.78 20.96
C ASP A 282 5.80 -22.31 20.54
N PHE A 283 4.85 -21.98 19.66
CA PHE A 283 4.55 -20.58 19.34
C PHE A 283 4.12 -19.79 20.59
N PHE A 284 3.25 -20.38 21.41
CA PHE A 284 2.81 -19.78 22.65
C PHE A 284 3.99 -19.45 23.58
N LYS A 285 4.93 -20.39 23.74
CA LYS A 285 6.13 -20.16 24.56
C LYS A 285 6.98 -19.02 24.00
N VAL A 286 7.16 -18.93 22.68
CA VAL A 286 7.94 -17.85 22.04
C VAL A 286 7.26 -16.50 22.21
N ALA A 287 5.94 -16.42 22.02
CA ALA A 287 5.20 -15.18 22.22
C ALA A 287 5.23 -14.72 23.69
N VAL A 288 5.09 -15.64 24.65
CA VAL A 288 5.26 -15.29 26.07
C VAL A 288 6.69 -14.86 26.38
N LYS A 289 7.70 -15.50 25.77
CA LYS A 289 9.09 -15.06 25.90
C LYS A 289 9.28 -13.65 25.33
N ALA A 290 8.63 -13.31 24.21
CA ALA A 290 8.64 -11.94 23.67
C ALA A 290 8.09 -10.92 24.67
N PHE A 291 6.99 -11.26 25.35
CA PHE A 291 6.45 -10.41 26.42
C PHE A 291 7.41 -10.25 27.60
N GLU A 292 8.25 -11.26 27.86
CA GLU A 292 9.25 -11.25 28.92
C GLU A 292 10.47 -10.40 28.56
N VAL A 293 11.04 -10.54 27.36
CA VAL A 293 12.38 -10.02 27.04
C VAL A 293 12.41 -8.84 26.07
N SER A 294 11.45 -8.76 25.14
CA SER A 294 11.49 -7.78 24.04
C SER A 294 11.45 -6.34 24.55
N GLN A 295 12.27 -5.48 23.96
CA GLN A 295 12.26 -4.04 24.24
C GLN A 295 11.57 -3.25 23.11
N ASP A 296 11.09 -3.93 22.08
CA ASP A 296 10.39 -3.32 20.97
C ASP A 296 8.86 -3.45 21.16
N PRO A 297 8.13 -2.34 21.35
CA PRO A 297 6.67 -2.38 21.50
C PRO A 297 5.96 -2.98 20.28
N GLU A 298 6.50 -2.85 19.06
CA GLU A 298 5.91 -3.42 17.85
C GLU A 298 6.01 -4.95 17.85
N VAL A 299 7.13 -5.51 18.28
CA VAL A 299 7.28 -6.97 18.45
C VAL A 299 6.26 -7.50 19.45
N ILE A 300 6.05 -6.80 20.56
CA ILE A 300 5.05 -7.18 21.57
C ILE A 300 3.64 -7.13 20.98
N ARG A 301 3.30 -6.10 20.20
CA ARG A 301 2.01 -6.01 19.49
C ARG A 301 1.82 -7.16 18.50
N LEU A 302 2.82 -7.46 17.69
CA LEU A 302 2.81 -8.58 16.75
C LEU A 302 2.60 -9.92 17.46
N ALA A 303 3.30 -10.14 18.58
CA ALA A 303 3.12 -11.34 19.40
C ALA A 303 1.69 -11.46 19.98
N ILE A 304 1.08 -10.36 20.44
CA ILE A 304 -0.32 -10.34 20.89
C ILE A 304 -1.26 -10.69 19.73
N ASN A 305 -1.10 -10.06 18.58
CA ASN A 305 -1.98 -10.23 17.42
C ASN A 305 -1.92 -11.66 16.89
N ASN A 306 -0.72 -12.24 16.76
CA ASN A 306 -0.55 -13.62 16.32
C ASN A 306 -1.18 -14.59 17.33
N LEU A 307 -0.99 -14.39 18.64
CA LEU A 307 -1.65 -15.22 19.65
C LEU A 307 -3.18 -15.10 19.57
N ALA A 308 -3.71 -13.89 19.42
CA ALA A 308 -5.14 -13.65 19.29
C ALA A 308 -5.73 -14.37 18.07
N PHE A 309 -5.04 -14.28 16.92
CA PHE A 309 -5.39 -14.99 15.70
C PHE A 309 -5.43 -16.50 15.93
N TYR A 310 -4.40 -17.09 16.55
CA TYR A 310 -4.37 -18.53 16.80
C TYR A 310 -5.44 -19.03 17.76
N LEU A 311 -5.74 -18.26 18.81
CA LEU A 311 -6.80 -18.60 19.74
C LEU A 311 -8.18 -18.59 19.08
N LYS A 312 -8.38 -17.75 18.06
CA LYS A 312 -9.59 -17.71 17.25
C LYS A 312 -9.70 -18.95 16.35
N GLU A 313 -8.62 -19.31 15.67
CA GLU A 313 -8.62 -20.41 14.68
C GLU A 313 -8.61 -21.82 15.30
N ARG A 314 -8.14 -21.98 16.55
CA ARG A 314 -8.00 -23.30 17.19
C ARG A 314 -8.62 -23.36 18.59
N PRO A 315 -9.94 -23.22 18.72
CA PRO A 315 -10.62 -23.32 20.01
C PRO A 315 -10.48 -24.70 20.67
N ALA A 316 -10.18 -25.75 19.90
CA ALA A 316 -9.90 -27.09 20.43
C ALA A 316 -8.57 -27.21 21.21
N PHE A 317 -7.63 -26.26 21.02
CA PHE A 317 -6.45 -26.17 21.89
C PHE A 317 -6.86 -25.81 23.33
N LEU A 318 -7.99 -25.11 23.47
CA LEU A 318 -8.53 -24.64 24.75
C LEU A 318 -9.20 -25.77 25.55
N SER A 319 -9.60 -26.86 24.91
CA SER A 319 -10.36 -27.94 25.57
C SER A 319 -9.48 -29.05 26.17
N LYS A 320 -8.17 -29.03 25.92
CA LYS A 320 -7.23 -29.99 26.53
C LYS A 320 -6.52 -29.28 27.68
N GLU A 321 -6.89 -29.59 28.92
CA GLU A 321 -6.29 -29.09 30.16
C GLU A 321 -4.80 -29.49 30.32
N LYS A 322 -3.92 -28.99 29.46
CA LYS A 322 -2.49 -28.97 29.76
C LYS A 322 -2.26 -27.74 30.63
N LYS A 323 -2.02 -27.97 31.93
CA LYS A 323 -1.51 -26.92 32.83
C LYS A 323 -0.21 -26.38 32.24
N LEU A 324 -0.27 -25.18 31.68
CA LEU A 324 0.90 -24.47 31.22
C LEU A 324 1.76 -24.09 32.44
N PRO A 325 3.10 -24.14 32.34
CA PRO A 325 4.01 -23.80 33.43
C PRO A 325 3.70 -22.43 34.04
N SER A 326 3.67 -22.35 35.38
CA SER A 326 3.40 -21.12 36.13
C SER A 326 4.35 -19.96 35.81
N LYS A 327 5.55 -20.26 35.29
CA LYS A 327 6.53 -19.26 34.84
C LYS A 327 6.00 -18.30 33.77
N TYR A 328 5.00 -18.70 32.98
CA TYR A 328 4.40 -17.87 31.93
C TYR A 328 3.39 -16.86 32.46
N LEU A 329 2.97 -17.00 33.72
CA LEU A 329 1.93 -16.15 34.29
C LEU A 329 2.41 -14.72 34.51
N ALA A 330 3.66 -14.53 34.95
CA ALA A 330 4.19 -13.21 35.29
C ALA A 330 4.23 -12.23 34.08
N PRO A 331 4.78 -12.60 32.89
CA PRO A 331 4.76 -11.71 31.72
C PRO A 331 3.33 -11.35 31.26
N LEU A 332 2.40 -12.30 31.32
CA LEU A 332 1.02 -12.09 30.91
C LEU A 332 0.25 -11.19 31.89
N LEU A 333 0.46 -11.37 33.19
CA LEU A 333 -0.10 -10.46 34.20
C LEU A 333 0.45 -9.04 34.05
N ALA A 334 1.76 -8.90 33.80
CA ALA A 334 2.39 -7.60 33.56
C ALA A 334 1.78 -6.89 32.35
N LEU A 335 1.53 -7.63 31.26
CA LEU A 335 0.90 -7.10 30.05
C LEU A 335 -0.58 -6.77 30.25
N ALA A 336 -1.33 -7.63 30.96
CA ALA A 336 -2.75 -7.46 31.28
C ALA A 336 -3.04 -6.24 32.18
N THR A 337 -2.07 -5.85 33.00
CA THR A 337 -2.13 -4.72 33.93
C THR A 337 -1.40 -3.47 33.42
N CYS A 338 -0.71 -3.54 32.29
CA CYS A 338 0.00 -2.40 31.69
C CYS A 338 -0.99 -1.29 31.30
N SER A 339 -0.91 -0.11 31.92
CA SER A 339 -1.87 0.97 31.69
C SER A 339 -1.83 1.52 30.27
N SER A 340 -0.65 1.55 29.66
CA SER A 340 -0.38 2.12 28.33
C SER A 340 -0.78 1.19 27.17
N LEU A 341 -1.14 -0.06 27.43
CA LEU A 341 -1.62 -0.99 26.40
C LEU A 341 -3.10 -0.73 26.07
N GLU A 342 -3.46 -0.77 24.80
CA GLU A 342 -4.84 -0.63 24.31
C GLU A 342 -5.78 -1.68 24.97
N GLU A 343 -6.97 -1.27 25.40
CA GLU A 343 -7.92 -2.16 26.09
C GLU A 343 -8.38 -3.34 25.21
N GLU A 344 -8.43 -3.17 23.89
CA GLU A 344 -8.73 -4.27 22.97
C GLU A 344 -7.68 -5.38 23.08
N ARG A 345 -6.39 -5.00 23.06
CA ARG A 345 -5.28 -5.93 23.21
C ARG A 345 -5.25 -6.59 24.57
N LYS A 346 -5.55 -5.84 25.64
CA LYS A 346 -5.76 -6.42 26.98
C LYS A 346 -6.86 -7.49 26.98
N GLY A 347 -7.93 -7.28 26.22
CA GLY A 347 -8.98 -8.27 26.01
C GLY A 347 -8.46 -9.63 25.53
N TYR A 348 -7.49 -9.65 24.60
CA TYR A 348 -6.84 -10.90 24.17
C TYR A 348 -5.97 -11.52 25.28
N VAL A 349 -5.24 -10.69 26.03
CA VAL A 349 -4.42 -11.16 27.16
C VAL A 349 -5.28 -11.73 28.29
N TYR A 350 -6.42 -11.12 28.60
CA TYR A 350 -7.38 -11.65 29.58
C TYR A 350 -7.92 -13.02 29.16
N LYS A 351 -8.24 -13.20 27.88
CA LYS A 351 -8.61 -14.52 27.34
C LYS A 351 -7.48 -15.52 27.54
N ILE A 352 -6.24 -15.16 27.23
CA ILE A 352 -5.06 -16.02 27.46
C ILE A 352 -4.94 -16.42 28.95
N LEU A 353 -5.09 -15.47 29.88
CA LEU A 353 -5.04 -15.74 31.31
C LEU A 353 -6.14 -16.72 31.75
N CYS A 354 -7.39 -16.53 31.29
CA CYS A 354 -8.48 -17.48 31.52
C CYS A 354 -8.17 -18.88 30.96
N LEU A 355 -7.41 -18.98 29.88
CA LEU A 355 -7.05 -20.26 29.29
C LEU A 355 -5.96 -20.98 30.07
N LEU A 356 -5.03 -20.22 30.65
CA LEU A 356 -3.96 -20.77 31.49
C LEU A 356 -4.48 -21.31 32.82
N ASP A 357 -5.34 -20.54 33.48
CA ASP A 357 -5.93 -20.90 34.75
C ASP A 357 -7.35 -20.34 34.86
N HIS A 358 -8.28 -21.06 34.24
CA HIS A 358 -9.70 -20.69 34.25
C HIS A 358 -10.26 -20.57 35.67
N LYS A 359 -9.84 -21.45 36.58
CA LYS A 359 -10.35 -21.48 37.96
C LYS A 359 -9.95 -20.23 38.73
N THR A 360 -8.75 -19.71 38.49
CA THR A 360 -8.27 -18.49 39.13
C THR A 360 -8.79 -17.24 38.42
N PHE A 361 -8.62 -17.13 37.09
CA PHE A 361 -8.84 -15.87 36.38
C PHE A 361 -10.28 -15.63 35.94
N SER A 362 -11.08 -16.66 35.65
CA SER A 362 -12.48 -16.46 35.24
C SER A 362 -13.31 -15.77 36.34
N PRO A 363 -13.26 -16.19 37.62
CA PRO A 363 -13.98 -15.48 38.69
C PRO A 363 -13.47 -14.06 38.91
N ILE A 364 -12.15 -13.84 38.78
CA ILE A 364 -11.56 -12.51 38.93
C ILE A 364 -12.06 -11.57 37.84
N LEU A 365 -11.97 -11.98 36.57
CA LEU A 365 -12.36 -11.18 35.42
C LEU A 365 -13.88 -10.95 35.31
N ALA A 366 -14.70 -11.76 36.00
CA ALA A 366 -16.14 -11.56 36.09
C ALA A 366 -16.55 -10.48 37.10
N ARG A 367 -15.64 -10.03 37.98
CA ARG A 367 -15.93 -8.99 38.98
C ARG A 367 -15.73 -7.58 38.42
N ALA A 368 -16.47 -6.61 38.94
CA ALA A 368 -16.32 -5.20 38.56
C ALA A 368 -14.93 -4.62 38.96
N ASP A 369 -14.32 -5.16 40.01
CA ASP A 369 -13.02 -4.75 40.58
C ASP A 369 -11.85 -5.60 40.06
N TYR A 370 -12.01 -6.32 38.95
CA TYR A 370 -11.00 -7.26 38.44
C TYR A 370 -9.60 -6.65 38.26
N LYS A 371 -9.50 -5.35 37.90
CA LYS A 371 -8.22 -4.65 37.75
C LYS A 371 -7.46 -4.62 39.08
N GLU A 372 -8.13 -4.30 40.18
CA GLU A 372 -7.50 -4.26 41.52
C GLU A 372 -7.05 -5.66 41.98
N GLU A 373 -7.85 -6.69 41.72
CA GLU A 373 -7.48 -8.08 42.05
C GLU A 373 -6.30 -8.58 41.20
N LEU A 374 -6.23 -8.25 39.91
CA LEU A 374 -5.07 -8.55 39.07
C LEU A 374 -3.82 -7.82 39.57
N GLU A 375 -3.94 -6.57 40.02
CA GLU A 375 -2.83 -5.80 40.62
C GLU A 375 -2.36 -6.42 41.95
N LYS A 376 -3.26 -6.97 42.78
CA LYS A 376 -2.88 -7.71 44.00
C LYS A 376 -2.09 -8.96 43.67
N ILE A 377 -2.52 -9.72 42.66
CA ILE A 377 -1.79 -10.92 42.19
C ILE A 377 -0.43 -10.52 41.60
N LEU A 378 -0.38 -9.43 40.83
CA LEU A 378 0.86 -8.90 40.27
C LEU A 378 1.83 -8.47 41.38
N ALA A 379 1.35 -7.80 42.43
CA ALA A 379 2.14 -7.32 43.55
C ALA A 379 2.82 -8.46 44.34
N ALA A 380 2.28 -9.69 44.27
CA ALA A 380 2.91 -10.87 44.85
C ALA A 380 4.12 -11.38 44.03
N SER A 381 4.37 -10.83 42.84
CA SER A 381 5.47 -11.18 41.95
C SER A 381 6.32 -9.95 41.59
N SER A 382 7.45 -9.77 42.27
CA SER A 382 8.39 -8.66 42.01
C SER A 382 8.82 -8.59 40.54
N LYS A 383 9.10 -9.75 39.92
CA LYS A 383 9.45 -9.84 38.50
C LYS A 383 8.33 -9.34 37.57
N ALA A 384 7.07 -9.65 37.88
CA ALA A 384 5.94 -9.19 37.07
C ALA A 384 5.71 -7.68 37.24
N LEU A 385 5.91 -7.16 38.44
CA LEU A 385 5.82 -5.73 38.74
C LEU A 385 6.90 -4.93 38.00
N ASP A 386 8.15 -5.39 38.01
CA ASP A 386 9.25 -4.73 37.29
C ASP A 386 9.02 -4.75 35.78
N ARG A 387 8.52 -5.88 35.25
CA ARG A 387 8.19 -5.97 33.83
C ARG A 387 7.01 -5.06 33.45
N LYS A 388 5.98 -4.94 34.29
CA LYS A 388 4.88 -3.99 34.06
C LYS A 388 5.39 -2.56 33.93
N ARG A 389 6.33 -2.13 34.79
CA ARG A 389 6.93 -0.80 34.72
C ARG A 389 7.64 -0.59 33.39
N GLN A 390 8.49 -1.53 32.98
CA GLN A 390 9.17 -1.49 31.68
C GLN A 390 8.18 -1.40 30.52
N LEU A 391 7.15 -2.25 30.49
CA LEU A 391 6.13 -2.21 29.43
C LEU A 391 5.38 -0.88 29.41
N THR A 392 5.06 -0.32 30.58
CA THR A 392 4.37 0.97 30.71
C THR A 392 5.24 2.08 30.14
N ASP A 393 6.54 2.10 30.44
CA ASP A 393 7.49 3.07 29.93
C ASP A 393 7.69 2.93 28.41
N LEU A 394 7.83 1.71 27.89
CA LEU A 394 7.96 1.42 26.46
C LEU A 394 6.77 1.98 25.68
N PHE A 395 5.54 1.64 26.07
CA PHE A 395 4.33 2.11 25.37
C PHE A 395 4.02 3.60 25.63
N ALA A 396 4.38 4.15 26.79
CA ALA A 396 4.23 5.58 27.07
C ALA A 396 5.20 6.43 26.24
N SER A 397 6.42 5.94 26.00
CA SER A 397 7.41 6.65 25.17
C SER A 397 6.94 6.88 23.73
N GLU A 398 6.07 6.02 23.21
CA GLU A 398 5.42 6.20 21.90
C GLU A 398 4.25 7.18 21.95
N CYS A 399 3.45 7.17 23.02
CA CYS A 399 2.34 8.12 23.19
C CYS A 399 2.85 9.56 23.40
N ASN A 400 4.00 9.70 24.06
CA ASN A 400 4.67 10.97 24.31
C ASN A 400 5.53 11.44 23.12
N ARG A 401 5.61 10.68 22.02
CA ARG A 401 5.93 11.26 20.72
C ARG A 401 4.71 12.06 20.25
N GLU A 402 4.41 13.16 20.97
CA GLU A 402 3.58 14.22 20.41
C GLU A 402 4.23 14.60 19.07
N PRO A 403 3.47 14.62 17.97
CA PRO A 403 4.00 15.17 16.73
C PRO A 403 4.29 16.65 17.02
N ASP A 404 5.57 17.06 17.04
CA ASP A 404 6.03 18.43 17.30
C ASP A 404 5.04 19.47 16.74
N LEU A 405 4.15 19.94 17.60
CA LEU A 405 3.14 20.96 17.34
C LEU A 405 3.43 22.07 18.34
N GLU A 406 4.42 22.91 18.00
CA GLU A 406 4.70 24.11 18.77
C GLU A 406 3.47 25.03 18.80
N GLN A 407 3.27 25.59 19.99
CA GLN A 407 2.19 26.47 20.42
C GLN A 407 1.93 27.62 19.44
N ARG A 408 0.70 27.73 18.93
CA ARG A 408 0.25 28.90 18.16
C ARG A 408 -0.19 30.03 19.11
N PRO A 409 0.22 31.28 18.87
CA PRO A 409 -0.44 32.43 19.45
C PRO A 409 -1.77 32.65 18.72
N GLU A 410 -2.88 32.55 19.46
CA GLU A 410 -4.17 33.06 19.02
C GLU A 410 -4.11 34.59 19.07
N ASP A 411 -3.90 35.25 17.93
CA ASP A 411 -4.43 36.59 17.71
C ASP A 411 -4.39 37.01 16.23
N SER A 412 -5.54 37.51 15.76
CA SER A 412 -5.78 38.32 14.56
C SER A 412 -5.80 37.65 13.16
N PHE A 413 -6.98 37.19 12.75
CA PHE A 413 -7.44 37.33 11.36
C PHE A 413 -8.89 37.83 11.33
N ARG A 414 -9.03 39.15 11.15
CA ARG A 414 -10.28 39.83 10.80
C ARG A 414 -10.31 39.93 9.28
N ILE A 415 -11.06 39.04 8.61
CA ILE A 415 -11.37 39.19 7.19
C ILE A 415 -12.42 40.29 7.09
N GLU A 416 -12.06 41.43 6.51
CA GLU A 416 -13.04 42.45 6.07
C GLU A 416 -13.86 41.86 4.91
N SER A 417 -14.88 41.09 5.28
CA SER A 417 -16.03 40.86 4.40
C SER A 417 -16.97 42.06 4.57
N SER A 418 -17.02 42.90 3.56
CA SER A 418 -18.12 43.85 3.39
C SER A 418 -19.40 43.07 3.16
N ARG A 419 -20.13 42.73 4.24
CA ARG A 419 -21.55 42.39 4.24
C ARG A 419 -22.11 42.57 5.66
N LYS A 420 -23.12 43.45 5.78
CA LYS A 420 -23.96 43.61 6.96
C LYS A 420 -24.49 42.24 7.39
N SER A 421 -24.16 41.82 8.60
CA SER A 421 -24.71 40.63 9.25
C SER A 421 -26.14 40.92 9.75
N PRO A 422 -27.18 40.17 9.34
CA PRO A 422 -28.39 40.05 10.12
C PRO A 422 -28.13 39.08 11.30
N GLY A 423 -28.78 39.34 12.43
CA GLY A 423 -28.57 38.65 13.70
C GLY A 423 -28.70 37.13 13.60
N VAL A 424 -27.76 36.44 14.24
CA VAL A 424 -27.75 34.99 14.41
C VAL A 424 -28.77 34.64 15.50
N HIS A 425 -29.92 34.13 15.08
CA HIS A 425 -30.75 33.26 15.91
C HIS A 425 -30.24 31.83 15.72
N GLU A 426 -29.73 31.22 16.79
CA GLU A 426 -29.52 29.77 16.88
C GLU A 426 -30.89 29.09 16.99
N ASP A 427 -31.58 28.92 15.86
CA ASP A 427 -32.71 28.00 15.77
C ASP A 427 -32.22 26.68 15.19
N GLY A 428 -32.53 25.58 15.88
CA GLY A 428 -32.17 24.22 15.49
C GLY A 428 -32.62 23.92 14.06
N SER A 429 -31.68 24.05 13.11
CA SER A 429 -31.96 23.87 11.69
C SER A 429 -32.30 22.40 11.43
N ARG A 430 -33.60 22.12 11.39
CA ARG A 430 -34.13 20.96 10.67
C ARG A 430 -33.46 20.98 9.30
N ALA A 431 -32.68 19.94 8.98
CA ALA A 431 -32.01 19.86 7.70
C ALA A 431 -33.08 19.94 6.60
N GLU A 432 -33.24 21.13 5.98
CA GLU A 432 -34.16 21.30 4.87
C GLU A 432 -33.74 20.32 3.79
N ALA A 433 -34.67 19.43 3.41
CA ALA A 433 -34.45 18.51 2.30
C ALA A 433 -34.01 19.31 1.08
N ALA A 434 -32.93 18.89 0.43
CA ALA A 434 -32.44 19.57 -0.76
C ALA A 434 -33.55 19.54 -1.82
N LYS A 435 -33.93 20.71 -2.33
CA LYS A 435 -34.88 20.78 -3.44
C LYS A 435 -34.24 20.07 -4.64
N PRO A 436 -34.95 19.14 -5.31
CA PRO A 436 -34.46 18.52 -6.54
C PRO A 436 -34.03 19.59 -7.52
N ILE A 437 -32.92 19.37 -8.24
CA ILE A 437 -32.54 20.27 -9.33
C ILE A 437 -33.63 20.14 -10.40
N GLN A 438 -34.32 21.24 -10.69
CA GLN A 438 -35.37 21.30 -11.70
C GLN A 438 -34.77 21.85 -13.00
N PRO A 439 -34.50 21.01 -14.00
CA PRO A 439 -33.92 21.48 -15.24
C PRO A 439 -34.89 22.42 -15.96
N ARG A 440 -34.37 23.53 -16.49
CA ARG A 440 -35.10 24.48 -17.31
C ARG A 440 -34.42 24.60 -18.66
N VAL A 441 -35.23 24.69 -19.72
CA VAL A 441 -34.73 25.03 -21.05
C VAL A 441 -34.64 26.54 -21.12
N LEU A 442 -33.41 27.07 -21.11
CA LEU A 442 -33.14 28.50 -21.24
C LEU A 442 -32.69 28.80 -22.68
N PRO A 443 -32.91 30.02 -23.21
CA PRO A 443 -32.38 30.41 -24.51
C PRO A 443 -30.85 30.24 -24.60
N SER A 444 -30.14 30.47 -23.50
CA SER A 444 -28.69 30.26 -23.35
C SER A 444 -28.26 28.79 -23.42
N ASN A 445 -29.19 27.84 -23.39
CA ASN A 445 -28.88 26.42 -23.51
C ASN A 445 -28.68 26.00 -24.97
N TYR A 446 -29.04 26.84 -25.94
CA TYR A 446 -28.79 26.55 -27.34
C TYR A 446 -27.39 27.02 -27.73
N SER A 447 -26.53 26.04 -28.00
CA SER A 447 -25.20 26.20 -28.55
C SER A 447 -25.25 26.99 -29.86
N THR A 448 -24.22 27.79 -30.08
CA THR A 448 -23.99 28.47 -31.37
C THR A 448 -23.44 27.53 -32.43
N LEU A 449 -23.00 26.33 -32.02
CA LEU A 449 -22.35 25.32 -32.81
C LEU A 449 -23.32 24.19 -33.19
N THR A 450 -23.15 23.68 -34.40
CA THR A 450 -23.80 22.49 -34.90
C THR A 450 -23.22 21.25 -34.25
N MET A 451 -23.93 20.12 -34.32
CA MET A 451 -23.43 18.84 -33.77
C MET A 451 -22.06 18.41 -34.32
N SER A 452 -21.75 18.72 -35.58
CA SER A 452 -20.44 18.39 -36.16
C SER A 452 -19.33 19.21 -35.51
N GLU A 453 -19.55 20.51 -35.35
CA GLU A 453 -18.61 21.43 -34.72
C GLU A 453 -18.41 21.09 -33.24
N ILE A 454 -19.50 20.73 -32.53
CA ILE A 454 -19.41 20.23 -31.16
C ILE A 454 -18.53 18.97 -31.12
N ARG A 455 -18.78 17.97 -31.97
CA ARG A 455 -17.97 16.74 -31.98
C ARG A 455 -16.49 17.04 -32.23
N GLU A 456 -16.19 17.91 -33.18
CA GLU A 456 -14.81 18.33 -33.46
C GLU A 456 -14.16 19.02 -32.25
N ARG A 457 -14.90 19.84 -31.51
CA ARG A 457 -14.44 20.48 -30.27
C ARG A 457 -14.27 19.51 -29.09
N LEU A 458 -15.03 18.42 -29.07
CA LEU A 458 -14.97 17.42 -28.01
C LEU A 458 -13.88 16.36 -28.22
N THR A 459 -13.39 16.19 -29.45
CA THR A 459 -12.36 15.20 -29.79
C THR A 459 -10.96 15.79 -29.75
N GLU A 460 -10.12 15.28 -28.85
CA GLU A 460 -8.66 15.42 -28.98
C GLU A 460 -8.19 14.46 -30.08
N LYS A 461 -7.72 15.00 -31.20
CA LYS A 461 -7.26 14.21 -32.36
C LYS A 461 -5.98 13.43 -32.08
N GLU A 462 -5.17 13.92 -31.14
CA GLU A 462 -3.87 13.36 -30.78
C GLU A 462 -3.88 12.86 -29.34
N SER A 463 -3.01 11.90 -29.04
CA SER A 463 -2.76 11.49 -27.65
C SER A 463 -2.12 12.65 -26.89
N VAL A 464 -2.83 13.19 -25.90
CA VAL A 464 -2.31 14.26 -25.06
C VAL A 464 -1.26 13.68 -24.11
N GLU A 465 0.00 14.08 -24.27
CA GLU A 465 1.06 13.77 -23.32
C GLU A 465 1.06 14.83 -22.19
N LEU A 466 0.86 14.37 -20.95
CA LEU A 466 0.90 15.20 -19.76
C LEU A 466 2.11 14.83 -18.90
N ASP A 467 2.99 15.79 -18.68
CA ASP A 467 4.01 15.71 -17.63
C ASP A 467 3.37 16.02 -16.29
N LEU A 468 3.07 14.98 -15.50
CA LEU A 468 2.43 15.12 -14.19
C LEU A 468 3.32 15.80 -13.15
N SER A 469 4.63 15.82 -13.38
CA SER A 469 5.61 16.44 -12.50
C SER A 469 5.78 17.94 -12.75
N ASN A 470 5.42 18.39 -13.96
CA ASN A 470 5.51 19.77 -14.40
C ASN A 470 4.25 20.13 -15.23
N PRO A 471 3.05 20.10 -14.60
CA PRO A 471 1.79 20.35 -15.29
C PRO A 471 1.75 21.71 -16.00
N GLU A 472 2.42 22.72 -15.44
CA GLU A 472 2.53 24.07 -15.99
C GLU A 472 3.30 24.13 -17.31
N SER A 473 4.08 23.10 -17.66
CA SER A 473 4.74 23.01 -18.96
C SER A 473 3.81 22.59 -20.09
N SER A 474 2.68 21.94 -19.78
CA SER A 474 1.75 21.40 -20.77
C SER A 474 1.05 22.51 -21.55
N ALA A 475 1.28 22.55 -22.87
CA ALA A 475 0.60 23.47 -23.77
C ALA A 475 -0.92 23.21 -23.79
N TRP A 476 -1.32 21.94 -23.83
CA TRP A 476 -2.73 21.56 -23.78
C TRP A 476 -3.41 22.04 -22.49
N LEU A 477 -2.78 21.88 -21.33
CA LEU A 477 -3.37 22.35 -20.08
C LEU A 477 -3.50 23.88 -20.06
N LYS A 478 -2.50 24.61 -20.56
CA LYS A 478 -2.58 26.08 -20.70
C LYS A 478 -3.76 26.50 -21.58
N ASP A 479 -3.99 25.81 -22.69
CA ASP A 479 -5.13 26.09 -23.58
C ASP A 479 -6.46 25.84 -22.85
N ILE A 480 -6.59 24.74 -22.13
CA ILE A 480 -7.77 24.45 -21.30
C ILE A 480 -8.00 25.55 -20.26
N LEU A 481 -6.96 25.97 -19.53
CA LEU A 481 -7.07 27.01 -18.51
C LEU A 481 -7.42 28.38 -19.11
N ASN A 482 -6.91 28.69 -20.30
CA ASN A 482 -7.27 29.91 -21.03
C ASN A 482 -8.74 29.88 -21.46
N ASP A 483 -9.20 28.76 -22.03
CA ASP A 483 -10.61 28.59 -22.42
C ASP A 483 -11.55 28.66 -21.20
N LEU A 484 -11.16 28.11 -20.05
CA LEU A 484 -11.90 28.23 -18.79
C LEU A 484 -11.99 29.67 -18.24
N ARG A 485 -11.04 30.54 -18.62
CA ARG A 485 -11.04 31.97 -18.31
C ARG A 485 -11.77 32.81 -19.36
N SER A 486 -12.22 32.19 -20.46
CA SER A 486 -12.99 32.88 -21.50
C SER A 486 -14.29 33.47 -20.93
N SER A 487 -14.71 34.61 -21.48
CA SER A 487 -16.02 35.19 -21.20
C SER A 487 -17.17 34.36 -21.79
N ASP A 488 -16.89 33.56 -22.84
CA ASP A 488 -17.85 32.67 -23.48
C ASP A 488 -18.11 31.42 -22.62
N SER A 489 -19.36 31.25 -22.16
CA SER A 489 -19.78 30.09 -21.38
C SER A 489 -19.66 28.78 -22.14
N GLU A 490 -19.84 28.81 -23.46
CA GLU A 490 -19.77 27.61 -24.29
C GLU A 490 -18.31 27.12 -24.42
N ALA A 491 -17.36 28.03 -24.64
CA ALA A 491 -15.93 27.74 -24.59
C ALA A 491 -15.49 27.13 -23.24
N ARG A 492 -15.90 27.73 -22.11
CA ARG A 492 -15.57 27.20 -20.77
C ARG A 492 -16.11 25.79 -20.55
N PHE A 493 -17.35 25.55 -20.97
CA PHE A 493 -17.99 24.24 -20.88
C PHE A 493 -17.23 23.17 -21.70
N PHE A 494 -16.85 23.47 -22.94
CA PHE A 494 -16.09 22.53 -23.76
C PHE A 494 -14.69 22.27 -23.21
N ALA A 495 -14.02 23.29 -22.67
CA ALA A 495 -12.75 23.13 -21.98
C ALA A 495 -12.87 22.16 -20.80
N LEU A 496 -13.91 22.31 -19.96
CA LEU A 496 -14.16 21.40 -18.85
C LEU A 496 -14.46 19.96 -19.31
N TRP A 497 -15.18 19.79 -20.42
CA TRP A 497 -15.40 18.48 -21.02
C TRP A 497 -14.09 17.84 -21.50
N ARG A 498 -13.30 18.57 -22.28
CA ARG A 498 -12.00 18.11 -22.79
C ARG A 498 -11.07 17.73 -21.63
N PHE A 499 -11.04 18.56 -20.59
CA PHE A 499 -10.36 18.28 -19.34
C PHE A 499 -10.81 16.93 -18.75
N LYS A 500 -12.12 16.76 -18.52
CA LYS A 500 -12.71 15.50 -18.02
C LYS A 500 -12.26 14.29 -18.85
N ALA A 501 -12.33 14.38 -20.17
CA ALA A 501 -12.02 13.25 -21.05
C ALA A 501 -10.53 12.83 -21.01
N VAL A 502 -9.62 13.79 -20.89
CA VAL A 502 -8.18 13.51 -20.78
C VAL A 502 -7.82 13.05 -19.36
N THR A 503 -8.29 13.75 -18.33
CA THR A 503 -7.96 13.44 -16.93
C THR A 503 -8.51 12.10 -16.49
N CYS A 504 -9.73 11.70 -16.88
CA CYS A 504 -10.26 10.37 -16.56
C CYS A 504 -9.38 9.25 -17.17
N ARG A 505 -9.03 9.35 -18.46
CA ARG A 505 -8.14 8.38 -19.12
C ARG A 505 -6.73 8.35 -18.52
N MET A 506 -6.23 9.52 -18.13
CA MET A 506 -4.95 9.65 -17.43
C MET A 506 -4.99 8.92 -16.09
N LEU A 507 -6.06 9.08 -15.30
CA LEU A 507 -6.21 8.39 -14.01
C LEU A 507 -6.29 6.88 -14.17
N GLU A 508 -7.01 6.40 -15.18
CA GLU A 508 -7.09 4.96 -15.50
C GLU A 508 -5.72 4.37 -15.87
N THR A 509 -4.89 5.13 -16.60
CA THR A 509 -3.60 4.65 -17.12
C THR A 509 -2.42 4.86 -16.18
N LYS A 510 -2.44 5.92 -15.36
CA LYS A 510 -1.33 6.31 -14.47
C LYS A 510 -1.61 6.05 -13.00
N GLY A 511 -2.88 5.95 -12.60
CA GLY A 511 -3.30 5.80 -11.21
C GLY A 511 -3.43 7.13 -10.45
N PRO A 512 -4.14 7.12 -9.32
CA PRO A 512 -4.42 8.32 -8.53
C PRO A 512 -3.17 8.88 -7.82
N GLU A 513 -2.23 8.04 -7.40
CA GLU A 513 -1.06 8.46 -6.62
C GLU A 513 -0.14 9.37 -7.43
N LEU A 514 0.16 8.98 -8.68
CA LEU A 514 1.00 9.77 -9.59
C LEU A 514 0.30 11.06 -10.06
N SER A 515 -1.02 11.10 -9.98
CA SER A 515 -1.85 12.20 -10.49
C SER A 515 -2.16 13.27 -9.42
N ALA A 516 -1.84 13.03 -8.15
CA ALA A 516 -2.20 13.92 -7.05
C ALA A 516 -1.53 15.31 -7.15
N ALA A 517 -0.26 15.39 -7.58
CA ALA A 517 0.45 16.66 -7.76
C ALA A 517 -0.15 17.50 -8.90
N TYR A 518 -0.43 16.84 -10.03
CA TYR A 518 -1.15 17.43 -11.16
C TYR A 518 -2.50 18.00 -10.72
N VAL A 519 -3.31 17.22 -9.99
CA VAL A 519 -4.62 17.68 -9.51
C VAL A 519 -4.51 18.86 -8.56
N ALA A 520 -3.53 18.88 -7.66
CA ALA A 520 -3.31 20.01 -6.77
C ALA A 520 -3.04 21.30 -7.56
N HIS A 521 -2.16 21.25 -8.56
CA HIS A 521 -1.88 22.39 -9.44
C HIS A 521 -3.13 22.88 -10.17
N VAL A 522 -3.89 21.95 -10.74
CA VAL A 522 -5.10 22.27 -11.51
C VAL A 522 -6.21 22.88 -10.63
N LEU A 523 -6.30 22.46 -9.37
CA LEU A 523 -7.18 23.08 -8.37
C LEU A 523 -6.76 24.51 -8.05
N GLU A 524 -5.46 24.81 -8.00
CA GLU A 524 -4.94 26.17 -7.78
C GLU A 524 -5.18 27.09 -8.99
N GLU A 525 -5.19 26.55 -10.22
CA GLU A 525 -5.31 27.33 -11.45
C GLU A 525 -6.74 27.72 -11.86
N GLY A 526 -7.75 27.23 -11.13
CA GLY A 526 -9.12 27.74 -11.25
C GLY A 526 -10.17 26.77 -11.82
N ILE A 527 -9.85 25.47 -11.99
CA ILE A 527 -10.81 24.51 -12.59
C ILE A 527 -12.04 24.30 -11.70
N LEU A 528 -11.85 24.30 -10.37
CA LEU A 528 -12.93 24.09 -9.42
C LEU A 528 -13.97 25.22 -9.48
N GLU A 529 -13.54 26.44 -9.78
CA GLU A 529 -14.38 27.64 -9.89
C GLU A 529 -15.40 27.49 -11.02
N GLU A 530 -15.02 26.89 -12.15
CA GLU A 530 -15.97 26.61 -13.24
C GLU A 530 -16.94 25.49 -12.86
N VAL A 531 -16.46 24.43 -12.19
CA VAL A 531 -17.33 23.38 -11.65
C VAL A 531 -18.37 23.98 -10.70
N ILE A 532 -17.95 24.82 -9.75
CA ILE A 532 -18.84 25.52 -8.81
C ILE A 532 -19.83 26.41 -9.54
N ARG A 533 -19.39 27.13 -10.58
CA ARG A 533 -20.23 28.00 -11.38
C ARG A 533 -21.36 27.23 -12.07
N LEU A 534 -21.03 26.10 -12.70
CA LEU A 534 -22.02 25.24 -13.35
C LEU A 534 -22.99 24.62 -12.35
N LEU A 535 -22.51 24.13 -11.22
CA LEU A 535 -23.38 23.55 -10.18
C LEU A 535 -24.33 24.59 -9.58
N LYS A 536 -23.86 25.83 -9.37
CA LYS A 536 -24.71 26.94 -8.92
C LYS A 536 -25.75 27.32 -9.97
N ALA A 537 -25.36 27.50 -11.23
CA ALA A 537 -26.29 27.83 -12.31
C ALA A 537 -27.38 26.75 -12.47
N ALA A 538 -27.00 25.48 -12.35
CA ALA A 538 -27.95 24.37 -12.33
C ALA A 538 -28.95 24.47 -11.16
N GLN A 539 -28.50 24.76 -9.94
CA GLN A 539 -29.37 24.89 -8.77
C GLN A 539 -30.29 26.12 -8.83
N THR A 540 -29.76 27.28 -9.25
CA THR A 540 -30.48 28.56 -9.17
C THR A 540 -31.34 28.84 -10.40
N GLU A 541 -30.83 28.50 -11.59
CA GLU A 541 -31.44 28.86 -12.87
C GLU A 541 -32.04 27.65 -13.58
N GLY A 542 -31.72 26.43 -13.16
CA GLY A 542 -32.07 25.22 -13.89
C GLY A 542 -31.24 25.03 -15.16
N ASP A 543 -30.08 25.68 -15.27
CA ASP A 543 -29.16 25.53 -16.42
C ASP A 543 -28.42 24.19 -16.38
N VAL A 544 -29.05 23.15 -16.91
CA VAL A 544 -28.56 21.76 -16.79
C VAL A 544 -27.99 21.22 -18.10
N TYR A 545 -28.42 21.74 -19.24
CA TYR A 545 -28.19 21.14 -20.55
C TYR A 545 -27.67 22.14 -21.57
N LEU A 546 -26.89 21.64 -22.52
CA LEU A 546 -26.51 22.32 -23.74
C LEU A 546 -27.07 21.55 -24.93
N TYR A 547 -27.82 22.24 -25.79
CA TYR A 547 -28.43 21.73 -27.01
C TYR A 547 -27.67 22.26 -28.23
N PRO A 548 -27.38 21.44 -29.25
CA PRO A 548 -26.75 21.92 -30.47
C PRO A 548 -27.62 22.92 -31.24
N LYS A 549 -26.97 23.77 -32.04
CA LYS A 549 -27.63 24.60 -33.05
C LYS A 549 -28.38 23.73 -34.05
N VAL A 550 -29.69 23.90 -34.11
CA VAL A 550 -30.56 23.24 -35.09
C VAL A 550 -30.45 23.99 -36.42
N LYS A 551 -29.96 23.36 -37.48
CA LYS A 551 -30.06 23.92 -38.84
C LYS A 551 -31.52 23.81 -39.28
N VAL A 552 -32.19 24.96 -39.48
CA VAL A 552 -33.64 25.04 -39.68
C VAL A 552 -34.13 24.47 -41.03
N LEU A 553 -33.27 24.07 -41.98
CA LEU A 553 -33.74 23.72 -43.32
C LEU A 553 -33.10 22.45 -43.91
N GLY A 554 -33.92 21.44 -44.15
CA GLY A 554 -33.77 20.48 -45.26
C GLY A 554 -33.25 19.08 -44.94
N GLU A 555 -32.64 18.84 -43.79
CA GLU A 555 -32.15 17.49 -43.44
C GLU A 555 -33.23 16.71 -42.68
N SER A 556 -33.56 15.51 -43.18
CA SER A 556 -34.55 14.61 -42.58
C SER A 556 -34.26 14.37 -41.09
N PRO A 557 -35.21 14.63 -40.16
CA PRO A 557 -35.02 14.44 -38.72
C PRO A 557 -34.80 12.96 -38.33
N SER A 558 -34.99 12.01 -39.24
CA SER A 558 -34.85 10.58 -38.97
C SER A 558 -33.40 10.06 -38.90
N GLN A 559 -32.38 10.84 -39.28
CA GLN A 559 -31.00 10.34 -39.40
C GLN A 559 -30.00 10.84 -38.35
N ARG A 560 -30.39 11.72 -37.42
CA ARG A 560 -29.46 12.22 -36.39
C ARG A 560 -30.11 12.13 -35.02
N GLU A 561 -29.62 11.21 -34.20
CA GLU A 561 -29.90 11.23 -32.76
C GLU A 561 -29.37 12.57 -32.19
N PRO A 562 -30.26 13.45 -31.70
CA PRO A 562 -29.82 14.70 -31.11
C PRO A 562 -29.06 14.38 -29.83
N ILE A 563 -27.79 14.76 -29.73
CA ILE A 563 -27.00 14.57 -28.50
C ILE A 563 -27.31 15.75 -27.58
N THR A 564 -27.91 15.50 -26.42
CA THR A 564 -27.98 16.48 -25.33
C THR A 564 -26.73 16.34 -24.48
N LEU A 565 -26.01 17.44 -24.24
CA LEU A 565 -24.88 17.43 -23.33
C LEU A 565 -25.32 17.97 -21.97
N SER A 566 -25.01 17.24 -20.89
CA SER A 566 -25.35 17.71 -19.54
C SER A 566 -24.20 18.40 -18.84
N LYS A 567 -24.40 19.68 -18.50
CA LYS A 567 -23.49 20.51 -17.69
C LYS A 567 -23.23 19.91 -16.32
N ILE A 568 -24.29 19.43 -15.65
CA ILE A 568 -24.16 18.79 -14.34
C ILE A 568 -23.37 17.49 -14.43
N ALA A 569 -23.68 16.62 -15.41
CA ALA A 569 -23.00 15.34 -15.54
C ALA A 569 -21.48 15.51 -15.66
N ILE A 570 -21.03 16.48 -16.45
CA ILE A 570 -19.60 16.79 -16.64
C ILE A 570 -19.00 17.37 -15.36
N ALA A 571 -19.65 18.38 -14.78
CA ALA A 571 -19.18 19.01 -13.55
C ALA A 571 -19.00 17.98 -12.43
N LEU A 572 -19.97 17.08 -12.26
CA LEU A 572 -19.91 15.98 -11.31
C LEU A 572 -18.92 14.88 -11.71
N ALA A 573 -18.70 14.61 -13.00
CA ALA A 573 -17.70 13.63 -13.43
C ALA A 573 -16.26 14.13 -13.29
N VAL A 574 -16.04 15.45 -13.28
CA VAL A 574 -14.74 16.07 -13.00
C VAL A 574 -14.36 15.96 -11.53
N LEU A 575 -15.32 16.08 -10.61
CA LEU A 575 -15.04 16.10 -9.17
C LEU A 575 -14.29 14.84 -8.67
N PRO A 576 -14.67 13.59 -9.00
CA PRO A 576 -13.92 12.40 -8.59
C PRO A 576 -12.49 12.39 -9.12
N ALA A 577 -12.26 12.95 -10.31
CA ALA A 577 -10.93 13.11 -10.88
C ALA A 577 -10.07 14.15 -10.15
N LEU A 578 -10.71 15.08 -9.43
CA LEU A 578 -10.06 16.07 -8.56
C LEU A 578 -9.99 15.62 -7.09
N MET A 579 -10.68 14.54 -6.70
CA MET A 579 -10.77 14.02 -5.32
C MET A 579 -9.91 12.76 -5.15
N LEU A 580 -8.61 12.90 -5.40
CA LEU A 580 -7.69 11.76 -5.41
C LEU A 580 -7.15 11.38 -4.04
N ASP A 581 -7.17 12.31 -3.09
CA ASP A 581 -6.67 12.08 -1.73
C ASP A 581 -7.47 12.88 -0.68
N ALA A 582 -7.13 12.69 0.59
CA ALA A 582 -7.79 13.39 1.68
C ALA A 582 -7.60 14.91 1.67
N ARG A 583 -6.55 15.43 1.03
CA ARG A 583 -6.28 16.89 1.00
C ARG A 583 -7.16 17.57 -0.03
N THR A 584 -7.10 17.08 -1.26
CA THR A 584 -7.88 17.57 -2.41
C THR A 584 -9.39 17.43 -2.15
N THR A 585 -9.83 16.31 -1.57
CA THR A 585 -11.23 16.11 -1.19
C THR A 585 -11.70 17.09 -0.13
N ARG A 586 -10.89 17.38 0.91
CA ARG A 586 -11.22 18.39 1.93
C ARG A 586 -11.25 19.80 1.36
N PHE A 587 -10.38 20.10 0.40
CA PHE A 587 -10.38 21.39 -0.29
C PHE A 587 -11.71 21.61 -1.04
N ILE A 588 -12.13 20.63 -1.85
CA ILE A 588 -13.41 20.65 -2.57
C ILE A 588 -14.60 20.74 -1.61
N TRP A 589 -14.59 19.94 -0.54
CA TRP A 589 -15.63 19.96 0.49
C TRP A 589 -15.80 21.35 1.13
N LYS A 590 -14.70 22.08 1.36
CA LYS A 590 -14.74 23.45 1.89
C LYS A 590 -15.20 24.47 0.84
N ALA A 591 -14.75 24.30 -0.40
CA ALA A 591 -15.09 25.22 -1.50
C ALA A 591 -16.57 25.12 -1.92
N VAL A 592 -17.21 23.96 -1.69
CA VAL A 592 -18.61 23.70 -2.01
C VAL A 592 -19.38 23.26 -0.74
N PRO A 593 -19.74 24.19 0.16
CA PRO A 593 -20.33 23.84 1.46
C PRO A 593 -21.65 23.06 1.37
N ASP A 594 -22.38 23.21 0.28
CA ASP A 594 -23.68 22.59 -0.01
C ASP A 594 -23.57 21.40 -0.98
N ILE A 595 -22.37 20.86 -1.20
CA ILE A 595 -22.12 19.79 -2.17
C ILE A 595 -23.04 18.58 -1.99
N LEU A 596 -23.37 18.17 -0.75
CA LEU A 596 -24.30 17.06 -0.53
C LEU A 596 -25.72 17.37 -1.02
N SER A 597 -26.17 18.62 -0.90
CA SER A 597 -27.47 19.05 -1.40
C SER A 597 -27.48 19.14 -2.93
N VAL A 598 -26.38 19.57 -3.54
CA VAL A 598 -26.20 19.52 -5.00
C VAL A 598 -26.29 18.07 -5.49
N LEU A 599 -25.54 17.15 -4.86
CA LEU A 599 -25.48 15.74 -5.24
C LEU A 599 -26.83 15.05 -5.04
N GLU A 600 -27.52 15.33 -3.93
CA GLU A 600 -28.88 14.83 -3.70
C GLU A 600 -29.84 15.36 -4.76
N GLY A 601 -29.81 16.66 -5.05
CA GLY A 601 -30.67 17.28 -6.05
C GLY A 601 -30.38 16.79 -7.49
N ALA A 602 -29.13 16.47 -7.80
CA ALA A 602 -28.72 15.86 -9.07
C ALA A 602 -29.13 14.38 -9.16
N TYR A 603 -29.06 13.64 -8.06
CA TYR A 603 -29.49 12.24 -8.01
C TYR A 603 -31.02 12.09 -8.14
N PHE A 604 -31.78 13.00 -7.51
CA PHE A 604 -33.23 13.10 -7.63
C PHE A 604 -33.69 14.00 -8.79
N SER A 605 -32.80 14.36 -9.71
CA SER A 605 -33.15 15.27 -10.80
C SER A 605 -34.39 14.77 -11.55
N LEU A 606 -35.39 15.64 -11.65
CA LEU A 606 -36.64 15.31 -12.31
C LEU A 606 -36.45 15.43 -13.83
N PRO A 607 -37.25 14.68 -14.63
CA PRO A 607 -37.34 14.96 -16.06
C PRO A 607 -37.68 16.43 -16.28
N VAL A 608 -37.16 17.00 -17.38
CA VAL A 608 -37.26 18.44 -17.66
C VAL A 608 -38.73 18.87 -17.64
N VAL A 609 -39.05 19.81 -16.76
CA VAL A 609 -40.41 20.34 -16.61
C VAL A 609 -40.57 21.54 -17.52
N PHE A 610 -41.42 21.40 -18.53
CA PHE A 610 -41.76 22.50 -19.44
C PHE A 610 -42.88 23.35 -18.86
N SER A 611 -42.67 24.67 -18.81
CA SER A 611 -43.78 25.61 -18.67
C SER A 611 -44.52 25.63 -20.02
N ALA A 612 -45.67 24.96 -20.07
CA ALA A 612 -46.43 24.66 -21.29
C ALA A 612 -46.99 25.87 -22.06
N ARG A 613 -46.62 27.11 -21.74
CA ARG A 613 -47.30 28.30 -22.25
C ARG A 613 -46.68 28.96 -23.50
N ASP A 614 -45.39 28.78 -23.79
CA ASP A 614 -44.74 29.66 -24.79
C ASP A 614 -43.86 28.97 -25.85
N TRP A 615 -43.77 27.63 -25.88
CA TRP A 615 -42.91 26.95 -26.86
C TRP A 615 -43.52 25.64 -27.37
N GLU A 616 -43.91 25.61 -28.65
CA GLU A 616 -44.20 24.37 -29.36
C GLU A 616 -42.89 23.59 -29.52
N MET A 617 -42.65 22.70 -28.56
CA MET A 617 -41.40 21.96 -28.55
C MET A 617 -41.45 20.84 -29.59
N PRO A 618 -40.42 20.69 -30.45
CA PRO A 618 -40.32 19.56 -31.34
C PRO A 618 -40.43 18.25 -30.55
N GLU A 619 -41.32 17.35 -30.96
CA GLU A 619 -41.56 16.06 -30.31
C GLU A 619 -40.26 15.25 -30.08
N ALA A 620 -39.28 15.43 -30.97
CA ALA A 620 -37.93 14.88 -30.86
C ALA A 620 -37.20 15.30 -29.57
N LEU A 621 -37.33 16.56 -29.13
CA LEU A 621 -36.70 17.04 -27.90
C LEU A 621 -37.38 16.46 -26.66
N SER A 622 -38.69 16.15 -26.74
CA SER A 622 -39.45 15.56 -25.62
C SER A 622 -39.04 14.13 -25.38
N ARG A 623 -38.79 13.37 -26.45
CA ARG A 623 -38.27 12.00 -26.34
C ARG A 623 -36.86 12.00 -25.76
N LEU A 624 -36.03 12.95 -26.20
CA LEU A 624 -34.65 13.09 -25.75
C LEU A 624 -34.53 13.44 -24.26
N LEU A 625 -35.40 14.30 -23.73
CA LEU A 625 -35.35 14.71 -22.33
C LEU A 625 -35.96 13.68 -21.37
N ASN A 626 -36.71 12.73 -21.93
CA ASN A 626 -37.16 11.55 -21.20
C ASN A 626 -36.16 10.39 -21.29
N ASP A 627 -35.02 10.58 -21.98
CA ASP A 627 -33.98 9.57 -22.08
C ASP A 627 -33.50 9.12 -20.70
N VAL A 628 -33.65 7.83 -20.46
CA VAL A 628 -33.26 7.16 -19.22
C VAL A 628 -31.75 7.28 -19.02
N LYS A 629 -30.95 7.23 -20.09
CA LYS A 629 -29.48 7.27 -20.03
C LYS A 629 -28.95 8.54 -19.38
N LEU A 630 -29.52 9.69 -19.73
CA LEU A 630 -29.08 10.99 -19.21
C LEU A 630 -29.30 11.10 -17.69
N ARG A 631 -30.41 10.56 -17.18
CA ARG A 631 -30.69 10.51 -15.74
C ARG A 631 -29.75 9.55 -15.03
N ASP A 632 -29.49 8.41 -15.64
CA ASP A 632 -28.56 7.40 -15.12
C ASP A 632 -27.13 7.96 -15.04
N GLU A 633 -26.69 8.75 -16.03
CA GLU A 633 -25.41 9.48 -15.99
C GLU A 633 -25.33 10.46 -14.81
N HIS A 634 -26.39 11.22 -14.52
CA HIS A 634 -26.42 12.15 -13.37
C HIS A 634 -26.29 11.42 -12.05
N LYS A 635 -27.04 10.33 -11.90
CA LYS A 635 -27.02 9.51 -10.70
C LYS A 635 -25.65 8.85 -10.51
N LEU A 636 -25.07 8.29 -11.56
CA LEU A 636 -23.76 7.66 -11.52
C LEU A 636 -22.66 8.66 -11.15
N ALA A 637 -22.65 9.84 -11.78
CA ALA A 637 -21.70 10.91 -11.45
C ALA A 637 -21.86 11.38 -10.00
N SER A 638 -23.11 11.55 -9.54
CA SER A 638 -23.40 11.92 -8.15
C SER A 638 -22.89 10.88 -7.15
N LEU A 639 -23.14 9.60 -7.42
CA LEU A 639 -22.68 8.49 -6.59
C LEU A 639 -21.16 8.39 -6.53
N SER A 640 -20.48 8.63 -7.65
CA SER A 640 -19.01 8.63 -7.69
C SER A 640 -18.42 9.71 -6.76
N VAL A 641 -19.01 10.91 -6.76
CA VAL A 641 -18.60 11.99 -5.83
C VAL A 641 -18.91 11.62 -4.38
N LEU A 642 -20.10 11.07 -4.11
CA LEU A 642 -20.48 10.64 -2.75
C LEU A 642 -19.54 9.57 -2.22
N ALA A 643 -19.19 8.57 -3.03
CA ALA A 643 -18.24 7.53 -2.65
C ALA A 643 -16.89 8.13 -2.25
N ARG A 644 -16.33 9.05 -3.07
CA ARG A 644 -15.07 9.75 -2.75
C ARG A 644 -15.13 10.63 -1.51
N LEU A 645 -16.23 11.36 -1.31
CA LEU A 645 -16.46 12.14 -0.09
C LEU A 645 -16.43 11.25 1.15
N THR A 646 -17.11 10.09 1.09
CA THR A 646 -17.11 9.14 2.21
C THR A 646 -15.80 8.37 2.35
N GLU A 647 -14.99 8.23 1.31
CA GLU A 647 -13.68 7.61 1.44
C GLU A 647 -12.72 8.50 2.26
N TYR A 648 -12.76 9.82 2.03
CA TYR A 648 -11.70 10.72 2.48
C TYR A 648 -12.10 11.76 3.54
N VAL A 649 -13.40 12.02 3.75
CA VAL A 649 -13.88 13.09 4.65
C VAL A 649 -14.83 12.54 5.71
N LYS A 650 -14.31 12.26 6.91
CA LYS A 650 -15.11 11.76 8.05
C LYS A 650 -16.31 12.65 8.41
N GLN A 651 -16.17 13.98 8.23
CA GLN A 651 -17.27 14.92 8.47
C GLN A 651 -18.45 14.71 7.50
N ALA A 652 -18.20 14.20 6.30
CA ALA A 652 -19.23 13.89 5.33
C ALA A 652 -20.09 12.69 5.78
N TRP A 653 -19.53 11.76 6.55
CA TRP A 653 -20.23 10.53 7.00
C TRP A 653 -21.52 10.86 7.74
N ARG A 654 -21.43 11.67 8.81
CA ARG A 654 -22.59 12.03 9.64
C ARG A 654 -23.62 12.84 8.84
N LYS A 655 -23.16 13.79 8.03
CA LYS A 655 -24.06 14.61 7.19
C LYS A 655 -24.77 13.75 6.15
N PHE A 656 -24.07 12.79 5.54
CA PHE A 656 -24.66 11.88 4.57
C PHE A 656 -25.61 10.86 5.22
N ALA A 657 -25.22 10.25 6.33
CA ALA A 657 -26.06 9.31 7.08
C ALA A 657 -27.39 9.94 7.56
N SER A 658 -27.40 11.25 7.80
CA SER A 658 -28.64 11.98 8.11
C SER A 658 -29.62 12.06 6.93
N ARG A 659 -29.17 11.84 5.69
CA ARG A 659 -29.99 11.86 4.45
C ARG A 659 -30.57 10.48 4.15
N LYS A 660 -31.34 9.94 5.09
CA LYS A 660 -32.01 8.63 4.99
C LYS A 660 -32.76 8.41 3.66
N PRO A 661 -33.53 9.39 3.12
CA PRO A 661 -34.25 9.19 1.85
C PRO A 661 -33.32 8.93 0.65
N LEU A 662 -32.18 9.63 0.59
CA LEU A 662 -31.18 9.43 -0.47
C LEU A 662 -30.55 8.04 -0.39
N ILE A 663 -30.13 7.61 0.81
CA ILE A 663 -29.56 6.26 1.03
C ILE A 663 -30.57 5.19 0.63
N HIS A 664 -31.82 5.34 1.06
CA HIS A 664 -32.89 4.41 0.71
C HIS A 664 -33.08 4.32 -0.80
N ARG A 665 -33.12 5.46 -1.50
CA ARG A 665 -33.28 5.49 -2.95
C ARG A 665 -32.09 4.85 -3.68
N ILE A 666 -30.87 5.09 -3.22
CA ILE A 666 -29.66 4.47 -3.80
C ILE A 666 -29.74 2.96 -3.71
N LEU A 667 -30.08 2.42 -2.53
CA LEU A 667 -30.21 0.98 -2.32
C LEU A 667 -31.37 0.40 -3.16
N GLN A 668 -32.49 1.09 -3.26
CA GLN A 668 -33.58 0.67 -4.16
C GLN A 668 -33.15 0.61 -5.63
N ASP A 669 -32.42 1.62 -6.12
CA ASP A 669 -31.93 1.65 -7.50
C ASP A 669 -30.91 0.52 -7.74
N CYS A 670 -30.09 0.17 -6.73
CA CYS A 670 -29.20 -1.00 -6.80
C CYS A 670 -29.97 -2.32 -6.88
N LEU A 671 -31.10 -2.43 -6.20
CA LEU A 671 -31.93 -3.64 -6.19
C LEU A 671 -32.81 -3.78 -7.43
N ALA A 672 -33.10 -2.68 -8.14
CA ALA A 672 -33.86 -2.71 -9.40
C ALA A 672 -33.18 -3.57 -10.47
N ASN A 673 -33.91 -4.41 -11.19
CA ASN A 673 -33.33 -5.28 -12.24
C ASN A 673 -33.12 -4.52 -13.56
N THR A 674 -32.24 -3.52 -13.55
CA THR A 674 -31.91 -2.67 -14.72
C THR A 674 -30.41 -2.73 -15.02
N GLU A 675 -30.02 -2.42 -16.26
CA GLU A 675 -28.59 -2.30 -16.64
C GLU A 675 -27.86 -1.26 -15.77
N PHE A 676 -28.55 -0.15 -15.48
CA PHE A 676 -28.08 0.89 -14.57
C PHE A 676 -27.71 0.36 -13.17
N SER A 677 -28.50 -0.59 -12.63
CA SER A 677 -28.26 -1.14 -11.30
C SER A 677 -26.87 -1.76 -11.16
N THR A 678 -26.40 -2.49 -12.19
CA THR A 678 -25.07 -3.10 -12.21
C THR A 678 -23.97 -2.02 -12.15
N GLY A 679 -24.15 -0.91 -12.88
CA GLY A 679 -23.18 0.18 -12.93
C GLY A 679 -23.05 0.95 -11.60
N ILE A 680 -24.12 1.04 -10.81
CA ILE A 680 -24.10 1.78 -9.53
C ILE A 680 -23.73 0.94 -8.32
N ILE A 681 -23.88 -0.39 -8.39
CA ILE A 681 -23.64 -1.30 -7.26
C ILE A 681 -22.23 -1.13 -6.69
N ILE A 682 -21.20 -0.94 -7.52
CA ILE A 682 -19.83 -0.73 -7.04
C ILE A 682 -19.70 0.54 -6.19
N PHE A 683 -20.29 1.64 -6.63
CA PHE A 683 -20.26 2.92 -5.91
C PHE A 683 -21.08 2.86 -4.63
N ALA A 684 -22.28 2.27 -4.69
CA ALA A 684 -23.12 2.07 -3.53
C ALA A 684 -22.47 1.15 -2.49
N SER A 685 -21.76 0.11 -2.94
CA SER A 685 -21.06 -0.82 -2.03
C SER A 685 -19.93 -0.13 -1.29
N ASN A 686 -19.09 0.62 -2.00
CA ASN A 686 -18.02 1.42 -1.41
C ASN A 686 -18.57 2.50 -0.46
N LEU A 687 -19.64 3.17 -0.86
CA LEU A 687 -20.33 4.17 -0.06
C LEU A 687 -20.84 3.56 1.27
N CYS A 688 -21.56 2.44 1.21
CA CYS A 688 -22.09 1.79 2.41
C CYS A 688 -20.97 1.25 3.31
N TYR A 689 -19.91 0.69 2.72
CA TYR A 689 -18.75 0.18 3.46
C TYR A 689 -18.13 1.27 4.34
N ASN A 690 -17.94 2.47 3.77
CA ASN A 690 -17.38 3.61 4.50
C ASN A 690 -18.31 4.15 5.61
N LEU A 691 -19.63 3.94 5.48
CA LEU A 691 -20.61 4.46 6.43
C LEU A 691 -20.90 3.51 7.59
N ILE A 692 -20.92 2.20 7.36
CA ILE A 692 -21.32 1.18 8.35
C ILE A 692 -20.45 1.24 9.62
N GLY A 693 -19.14 1.44 9.48
CA GLY A 693 -18.24 1.51 10.64
C GLY A 693 -18.34 2.81 11.46
N SER A 694 -19.20 3.76 11.08
CA SER A 694 -19.20 5.10 11.70
C SER A 694 -20.56 5.78 11.82
N CYS A 695 -21.59 5.20 11.24
CA CYS A 695 -22.95 5.71 11.26
C CYS A 695 -23.92 4.58 11.60
N ASP A 696 -24.99 4.92 12.32
CA ASP A 696 -26.08 3.96 12.55
C ASP A 696 -26.88 3.78 11.25
N LEU A 697 -26.66 2.64 10.61
CA LEU A 697 -27.37 2.21 9.40
C LEU A 697 -28.29 1.02 9.66
N SER A 698 -28.75 0.83 10.91
CA SER A 698 -29.62 -0.30 11.29
C SER A 698 -30.84 -0.46 10.37
N ASP A 699 -31.42 0.67 9.95
CA ASP A 699 -32.62 0.72 9.09
C ASP A 699 -32.36 0.26 7.65
N PHE A 700 -31.09 0.14 7.26
CA PHE A 700 -30.65 -0.18 5.90
C PHE A 700 -29.95 -1.52 5.78
N LEU A 701 -29.78 -2.27 6.87
CA LEU A 701 -29.05 -3.54 6.86
C LEU A 701 -29.63 -4.54 5.85
N ASP A 702 -30.94 -4.73 5.84
CA ASP A 702 -31.60 -5.66 4.90
C ASP A 702 -31.32 -5.28 3.43
N PRO A 703 -31.58 -4.02 2.97
CA PRO A 703 -31.21 -3.61 1.61
C PRO A 703 -29.71 -3.62 1.30
N ILE A 704 -28.83 -3.39 2.29
CA ILE A 704 -27.37 -3.48 2.14
C ILE A 704 -26.96 -4.92 1.85
N PHE A 705 -27.50 -5.89 2.61
CA PHE A 705 -27.27 -7.31 2.37
C PHE A 705 -27.76 -7.73 0.98
N GLU A 706 -29.00 -7.38 0.63
CA GLU A 706 -29.55 -7.68 -0.69
C GLU A 706 -28.69 -7.07 -1.82
N THR A 707 -28.22 -5.84 -1.64
CA THR A 707 -27.36 -5.16 -2.64
C THR A 707 -26.04 -5.90 -2.81
N ALA A 708 -25.39 -6.31 -1.71
CA ALA A 708 -24.13 -7.03 -1.76
C ALA A 708 -24.28 -8.45 -2.35
N PHE A 709 -25.35 -9.17 -2.00
CA PHE A 709 -25.62 -10.49 -2.59
C PHE A 709 -25.94 -10.39 -4.07
N LYS A 710 -26.73 -9.40 -4.48
CA LYS A 710 -27.00 -9.14 -5.90
C LYS A 710 -25.70 -8.83 -6.64
N ALA A 711 -24.82 -7.98 -6.08
CA ALA A 711 -23.51 -7.67 -6.65
C ALA A 711 -22.68 -8.94 -6.91
N ILE A 712 -22.63 -9.84 -5.92
CA ILE A 712 -21.90 -11.12 -6.03
C ILE A 712 -22.56 -12.04 -7.06
N ALA A 713 -23.89 -12.11 -7.09
CA ALA A 713 -24.62 -12.97 -8.02
C ALA A 713 -24.48 -12.50 -9.48
N SER A 714 -24.66 -11.19 -9.73
CA SER A 714 -24.84 -10.66 -11.08
C SER A 714 -23.59 -10.03 -11.70
N SER A 715 -22.62 -9.57 -10.91
CA SER A 715 -21.43 -8.88 -11.46
C SER A 715 -20.40 -9.86 -11.99
N GLU A 716 -19.85 -9.59 -13.17
CA GLU A 716 -18.64 -10.24 -13.68
C GLU A 716 -17.35 -9.49 -13.32
N ASP A 717 -17.47 -8.23 -12.92
CA ASP A 717 -16.35 -7.39 -12.53
C ASP A 717 -15.82 -7.78 -11.14
N ALA A 718 -14.54 -8.15 -11.08
CA ALA A 718 -13.85 -8.58 -9.87
C ALA A 718 -13.79 -7.47 -8.81
N LEU A 719 -13.70 -6.19 -9.22
CA LEU A 719 -13.67 -5.06 -8.30
C LEU A 719 -15.01 -4.91 -7.57
N THR A 720 -16.12 -5.03 -8.31
CA THR A 720 -17.47 -5.02 -7.76
C THR A 720 -17.71 -6.17 -6.78
N ILE A 721 -17.30 -7.40 -7.14
CA ILE A 721 -17.42 -8.58 -6.24
C ILE A 721 -16.60 -8.34 -4.96
N THR A 722 -15.38 -7.84 -5.09
CA THR A 722 -14.51 -7.55 -3.95
C THR A 722 -15.11 -6.48 -3.03
N ALA A 723 -15.65 -5.40 -3.59
CA ALA A 723 -16.33 -4.36 -2.83
C ALA A 723 -17.56 -4.90 -2.07
N ALA A 724 -18.34 -5.77 -2.70
CA ALA A 724 -19.49 -6.41 -2.08
C ALA A 724 -19.11 -7.37 -0.95
N ILE A 725 -18.05 -8.17 -1.11
CA ILE A 725 -17.54 -9.07 -0.06
C ILE A 725 -17.04 -8.26 1.13
N ARG A 726 -16.30 -7.17 0.90
CA ARG A 726 -15.84 -6.26 1.97
C ARG A 726 -17.02 -5.64 2.72
N LEU A 727 -18.04 -5.20 1.99
CA LEU A 727 -19.27 -4.69 2.58
C LEU A 727 -19.94 -5.73 3.46
N LEU A 728 -20.10 -6.97 2.99
CA LEU A 728 -20.67 -8.07 3.79
C LEU A 728 -19.86 -8.36 5.04
N ALA A 729 -18.53 -8.45 4.93
CA ALA A 729 -17.64 -8.71 6.06
C ALA A 729 -17.78 -7.62 7.14
N GLN A 730 -17.75 -6.35 6.73
CA GLN A 730 -17.93 -5.22 7.64
C GLN A 730 -19.32 -5.20 8.26
N THR A 731 -20.36 -5.45 7.45
CA THR A 731 -21.74 -5.49 7.93
C THR A 731 -21.94 -6.61 8.95
N LEU A 732 -21.36 -7.80 8.71
CA LEU A 732 -21.41 -8.93 9.63
C LEU A 732 -20.64 -8.65 10.93
N GLN A 733 -19.48 -7.99 10.85
CA GLN A 733 -18.70 -7.60 12.03
C GLN A 733 -19.50 -6.62 12.92
N GLU A 734 -20.10 -5.59 12.31
CA GLU A 734 -20.97 -4.64 13.03
C GLU A 734 -22.28 -5.29 13.48
N TRP A 735 -22.77 -6.27 12.74
CA TRP A 735 -23.95 -7.01 13.14
C TRP A 735 -23.65 -7.89 14.35
N ASP A 736 -22.48 -8.52 14.44
CA ASP A 736 -22.07 -9.30 15.61
C ASP A 736 -21.87 -8.42 16.84
N THR A 737 -21.31 -7.22 16.71
CA THR A 737 -21.19 -6.26 17.82
C THR A 737 -22.55 -5.73 18.25
N THR A 738 -23.43 -5.41 17.29
CA THR A 738 -24.81 -4.97 17.55
C THR A 738 -25.66 -6.08 18.15
N LEU A 739 -25.50 -7.31 17.68
CA LEU A 739 -26.13 -8.50 18.24
C LEU A 739 -25.63 -8.74 19.65
N LYS A 740 -24.32 -8.66 19.93
CA LYS A 740 -23.78 -8.77 21.29
C LYS A 740 -24.37 -7.71 22.23
N LYS A 741 -24.46 -6.44 21.80
CA LYS A 741 -25.10 -5.35 22.57
C LYS A 741 -26.60 -5.56 22.78
N LEU A 742 -27.31 -6.12 21.80
CA LEU A 742 -28.73 -6.48 21.92
C LEU A 742 -28.95 -7.75 22.76
N PHE A 743 -28.00 -8.69 22.74
CA PHE A 743 -28.02 -9.91 23.57
C PHE A 743 -27.84 -9.59 25.06
N GLU A 744 -27.11 -8.51 25.38
CA GLU A 744 -27.05 -7.96 26.74
C GLU A 744 -28.42 -7.42 27.23
N TYR A 745 -29.40 -7.22 26.34
CA TYR A 745 -30.70 -6.59 26.64
C TYR A 745 -31.95 -7.53 26.73
N ARG A 746 -31.81 -8.87 26.69
CA ARG A 746 -32.83 -9.96 26.87
C ARG A 746 -33.28 -10.76 25.61
N SER A 747 -33.90 -11.90 25.95
CA SER A 747 -34.13 -13.16 25.25
C SER A 747 -34.84 -13.14 23.88
N ASN A 748 -34.21 -13.88 22.97
CA ASN A 748 -34.69 -14.53 21.75
C ASN A 748 -34.96 -13.73 20.45
N PRO A 749 -33.97 -13.00 19.91
CA PRO A 749 -33.95 -12.53 18.51
C PRO A 749 -33.22 -13.46 17.52
N ARG A 750 -32.67 -14.61 17.96
CA ARG A 750 -31.87 -15.51 17.08
C ARG A 750 -32.70 -16.18 15.99
N VAL A 751 -33.90 -16.67 16.33
CA VAL A 751 -34.70 -17.51 15.40
C VAL A 751 -35.23 -16.71 14.23
N GLU A 752 -35.74 -15.49 14.46
CA GLU A 752 -36.32 -14.65 13.41
C GLU A 752 -35.25 -14.08 12.46
N LYS A 753 -34.09 -13.71 12.99
CA LYS A 753 -33.00 -13.10 12.20
C LYS A 753 -32.17 -14.12 11.43
N GLN A 754 -31.90 -15.29 12.01
CA GLN A 754 -31.25 -16.38 11.29
C GLN A 754 -32.16 -16.91 10.16
N ALA A 755 -33.48 -16.99 10.39
CA ALA A 755 -34.44 -17.30 9.34
C ALA A 755 -34.42 -16.28 8.19
N LYS A 756 -34.28 -14.97 8.48
CA LYS A 756 -34.13 -13.94 7.44
C LYS A 756 -32.85 -14.09 6.62
N LEU A 757 -31.72 -14.37 7.26
CA LEU A 757 -30.46 -14.62 6.55
C LEU A 757 -30.58 -15.85 5.64
N THR A 758 -31.17 -16.93 6.16
CA THR A 758 -31.45 -18.14 5.37
C THR A 758 -32.40 -17.86 4.22
N GLN A 759 -33.43 -17.02 4.41
CA GLN A 759 -34.32 -16.59 3.33
C GLN A 759 -33.60 -15.74 2.27
N LEU A 760 -32.65 -14.87 2.67
CA LEU A 760 -31.84 -14.09 1.74
C LEU A 760 -30.90 -14.97 0.91
N PHE A 761 -30.22 -15.93 1.53
CA PHE A 761 -29.43 -16.93 0.80
C PHE A 761 -30.29 -17.77 -0.15
N ALA A 762 -31.52 -18.10 0.25
CA ALA A 762 -32.47 -18.81 -0.61
C ALA A 762 -32.97 -17.97 -1.80
N ARG A 763 -32.98 -16.63 -1.69
CA ARG A 763 -33.35 -15.72 -2.79
C ARG A 763 -32.24 -15.53 -3.83
N TYR A 764 -30.99 -15.79 -3.46
CA TYR A 764 -29.83 -15.66 -4.35
C TYR A 764 -28.98 -16.94 -4.32
N PRO A 765 -29.53 -18.09 -4.75
CA PRO A 765 -28.80 -19.35 -4.75
C PRO A 765 -27.54 -19.27 -5.64
N GLU A 766 -27.58 -18.47 -6.70
CA GLU A 766 -26.43 -18.25 -7.58
C GLU A 766 -25.28 -17.52 -6.87
N ALA A 767 -25.55 -16.69 -5.85
CA ALA A 767 -24.49 -16.07 -5.05
C ALA A 767 -23.74 -17.12 -4.23
N GLY A 768 -24.44 -18.13 -3.71
CA GLY A 768 -23.83 -19.27 -3.02
C GLY A 768 -22.99 -20.13 -3.97
N GLU A 769 -23.57 -20.51 -5.12
CA GLU A 769 -22.86 -21.28 -6.15
C GLU A 769 -21.67 -20.52 -6.73
N ARG A 770 -21.79 -19.20 -6.94
CA ARG A 770 -20.75 -18.35 -7.49
C ARG A 770 -19.68 -18.03 -6.46
N SER A 771 -20.04 -17.85 -5.19
CA SER A 771 -19.06 -17.80 -4.10
C SER A 771 -18.28 -19.10 -4.02
N GLN A 772 -18.95 -20.24 -4.16
CA GLN A 772 -18.32 -21.56 -4.19
C GLN A 772 -17.46 -21.76 -5.43
N LYS A 773 -17.94 -21.36 -6.62
CA LYS A 773 -17.17 -21.36 -7.87
C LYS A 773 -16.00 -20.38 -7.84
N LEU A 774 -16.12 -19.23 -7.21
CA LEU A 774 -15.01 -18.29 -7.00
C LEU A 774 -14.02 -18.91 -6.04
N HIS A 775 -14.47 -19.53 -4.95
CA HIS A 775 -13.63 -20.35 -4.08
C HIS A 775 -12.93 -21.47 -4.86
N GLU A 776 -13.63 -22.15 -5.76
CA GLU A 776 -13.10 -23.20 -6.63
C GLU A 776 -12.19 -22.64 -7.72
N ILE A 777 -12.43 -21.46 -8.29
CA ILE A 777 -11.55 -20.80 -9.28
C ILE A 777 -10.28 -20.29 -8.60
N PHE A 778 -10.41 -19.73 -7.39
CA PHE A 778 -9.28 -19.41 -6.54
C PHE A 778 -8.55 -20.68 -6.07
N ALA A 779 -9.26 -21.80 -5.89
CA ALA A 779 -8.69 -23.11 -5.53
C ALA A 779 -8.29 -24.00 -6.74
N ALA A 780 -8.63 -23.66 -7.99
CA ALA A 780 -8.30 -24.41 -9.21
C ALA A 780 -7.23 -23.71 -10.04
N ASN A 781 -7.12 -22.39 -9.87
CA ASN A 781 -5.86 -21.68 -10.14
C ASN A 781 -4.84 -21.89 -9.01
N ASP A 782 -5.15 -22.77 -8.03
CA ASP A 782 -4.18 -23.43 -7.16
C ASP A 782 -3.37 -24.44 -7.99
N PRO A 783 -2.04 -24.24 -8.15
CA PRO A 783 -1.18 -25.13 -8.93
C PRO A 783 -1.19 -26.60 -8.49
N TYR A 784 -1.73 -26.92 -7.30
CA TYR A 784 -1.72 -28.28 -6.75
C TYR A 784 -2.69 -29.28 -7.41
N ILE A 785 -3.81 -28.85 -8.00
CA ILE A 785 -4.80 -29.80 -8.55
C ILE A 785 -4.35 -30.37 -9.91
N ILE A 786 -3.58 -29.62 -10.68
CA ILE A 786 -3.04 -30.04 -11.99
C ILE A 786 -1.95 -31.12 -11.82
N ALA A 787 -1.28 -31.19 -10.67
CA ALA A 787 -0.17 -32.12 -10.42
C ALA A 787 -0.58 -33.52 -9.93
N ARG A 788 -1.87 -33.77 -9.59
CA ARG A 788 -2.32 -35.07 -9.02
C ARG A 788 -3.02 -36.00 -10.01
N GLY A 789 -3.24 -35.59 -11.26
CA GLY A 789 -4.00 -36.35 -12.25
C GLY A 789 -3.22 -37.43 -13.02
N SER A 790 -2.29 -38.16 -12.41
CA SER A 790 -1.79 -39.45 -12.96
C SER A 790 -0.78 -40.08 -12.01
N ARG A 791 -1.15 -41.15 -11.29
CA ARG A 791 -0.26 -42.26 -10.90
C ARG A 791 -1.06 -43.32 -10.15
N GLU A 792 -1.26 -44.46 -10.81
CA GLU A 792 -1.69 -45.71 -10.19
C GLU A 792 -0.60 -46.26 -9.24
N PRO A 793 -0.95 -47.07 -8.23
CA PRO A 793 -0.01 -47.52 -7.21
C PRO A 793 0.70 -48.82 -7.63
N GLY A 794 2.02 -48.73 -7.87
CA GLY A 794 2.92 -49.88 -8.01
C GLY A 794 3.81 -50.07 -6.78
N THR A 795 3.91 -51.31 -6.32
CA THR A 795 4.62 -51.82 -5.13
C THR A 795 6.15 -51.70 -5.15
N PRO A 796 6.84 -51.79 -3.98
CA PRO A 796 8.28 -51.57 -3.85
C PRO A 796 9.10 -52.87 -3.83
N SER A 797 10.24 -52.89 -4.54
CA SER A 797 11.57 -53.32 -4.04
C SER A 797 12.60 -53.60 -5.16
N GLU A 798 13.88 -53.48 -4.76
CA GLU A 798 15.09 -54.14 -5.29
C GLU A 798 16.04 -53.44 -6.32
N THR A 799 17.22 -53.06 -5.78
CA THR A 799 18.62 -53.22 -6.27
C THR A 799 18.98 -53.09 -7.77
N PHE A 800 19.97 -52.24 -8.10
CA PHE A 800 21.31 -52.63 -8.63
C PHE A 800 22.24 -51.44 -9.01
N SER A 801 23.54 -51.78 -9.09
CA SER A 801 24.78 -51.00 -9.28
C SER A 801 25.03 -50.26 -10.61
N GLN A 802 25.87 -49.21 -10.50
CA GLN A 802 26.92 -48.65 -11.40
C GLN A 802 27.02 -49.11 -12.89
N LYS A 803 27.22 -48.13 -13.80
CA LYS A 803 28.50 -47.88 -14.53
C LYS A 803 28.48 -46.72 -15.57
N HIS A 804 29.53 -45.89 -15.47
CA HIS A 804 30.39 -45.20 -16.47
C HIS A 804 29.95 -44.13 -17.50
N SER A 805 30.90 -43.18 -17.64
CA SER A 805 31.37 -42.43 -18.84
C SER A 805 30.55 -41.21 -19.25
N GLU A 806 31.07 -40.04 -19.64
CA GLU A 806 32.41 -39.47 -19.88
C GLU A 806 32.20 -37.93 -19.98
N ASP A 807 33.21 -37.14 -19.59
CA ASP A 807 33.32 -35.70 -19.93
C ASP A 807 34.04 -35.58 -21.29
N PRO A 808 33.83 -34.53 -22.10
CA PRO A 808 34.82 -33.45 -22.04
C PRO A 808 34.32 -32.03 -22.41
N LEU A 809 34.85 -31.08 -21.66
CA LEU A 809 35.11 -29.68 -22.03
C LEU A 809 35.81 -29.51 -23.39
N GLN A 810 35.42 -28.48 -24.16
CA GLN A 810 36.32 -27.79 -25.10
C GLN A 810 36.15 -26.26 -25.04
N LYS A 811 37.32 -25.61 -24.94
CA LYS A 811 37.64 -24.17 -24.98
C LYS A 811 37.32 -23.56 -26.37
N ILE A 812 37.35 -22.23 -26.54
CA ILE A 812 38.44 -21.36 -27.06
C ILE A 812 37.72 -20.01 -27.50
N PRO A 813 38.31 -18.86 -27.88
CA PRO A 813 39.46 -18.03 -27.44
C PRO A 813 39.12 -16.55 -27.14
N GLU A 814 40.14 -15.85 -26.64
CA GLU A 814 40.39 -14.40 -26.59
C GLU A 814 40.42 -13.68 -27.96
N GLY A 815 40.21 -12.35 -27.98
CA GLY A 815 40.59 -11.52 -29.14
C GLY A 815 40.03 -10.09 -29.24
N LYS A 816 40.62 -9.16 -28.46
CA LYS A 816 40.83 -7.69 -28.61
C LYS A 816 40.25 -6.93 -29.82
N SER A 817 39.72 -5.70 -29.60
CA SER A 817 40.38 -4.40 -29.90
C SER A 817 39.43 -3.18 -30.14
N TYR A 818 39.70 -2.13 -29.35
CA TYR A 818 39.58 -0.65 -29.45
C TYR A 818 38.66 0.07 -30.45
N ILE A 819 38.09 1.21 -30.01
CA ILE A 819 38.13 2.54 -30.68
C ILE A 819 37.94 3.65 -29.63
N LEU A 820 38.84 4.64 -29.65
CA LEU A 820 38.86 5.88 -28.89
C LEU A 820 37.89 6.93 -29.45
N LEU A 821 37.30 7.78 -28.59
CA LEU A 821 37.00 9.18 -28.91
C LEU A 821 37.22 10.06 -27.67
N ASN A 822 38.22 10.93 -27.76
CA ASN A 822 38.57 12.00 -26.81
C ASN A 822 37.71 13.25 -27.05
N VAL A 823 37.49 14.07 -26.01
CA VAL A 823 38.08 15.42 -25.83
C VAL A 823 37.30 16.27 -24.81
N SER A 824 38.10 16.75 -23.84
CA SER A 824 38.06 17.97 -23.01
C SER A 824 37.05 18.17 -21.88
N GLU A 825 37.59 17.97 -20.67
CA GLU A 825 37.29 18.72 -19.45
C GLU A 825 37.71 20.20 -19.58
N GLY A 826 36.97 21.08 -18.89
CA GLY A 826 37.32 22.46 -18.63
C GLY A 826 37.09 22.78 -17.16
N GLU A 827 38.18 23.06 -16.45
CA GLU A 827 38.27 23.43 -15.04
C GLU A 827 37.59 24.78 -14.73
N ALA A 828 36.96 24.89 -13.55
CA ALA A 828 37.15 26.05 -12.66
C ALA A 828 36.53 25.81 -11.28
N GLN A 829 37.38 25.96 -10.28
CA GLN A 829 37.18 25.73 -8.87
C GLN A 829 36.91 27.06 -8.14
N VAL A 830 36.36 26.97 -6.93
CA VAL A 830 36.37 27.95 -5.82
C VAL A 830 35.24 29.00 -5.76
N GLN A 831 34.28 28.80 -4.84
CA GLN A 831 34.11 29.72 -3.69
C GLN A 831 33.14 29.14 -2.64
N ALA A 832 33.66 29.04 -1.41
CA ALA A 832 32.97 28.65 -0.19
C ALA A 832 32.15 29.82 0.42
N ASP A 833 31.22 29.43 1.30
CA ASP A 833 30.53 30.22 2.32
C ASP A 833 29.56 31.34 1.90
N LYS A 834 28.34 30.97 1.46
CA LYS A 834 27.14 31.80 1.65
C LYS A 834 25.91 30.95 1.98
N LYS A 835 25.33 31.17 3.17
CA LYS A 835 23.98 30.69 3.53
C LYS A 835 22.99 31.11 2.43
N LEU A 836 22.34 30.12 1.80
CA LEU A 836 21.39 30.31 0.70
C LEU A 836 20.21 31.22 1.11
N ARG A 837 20.15 32.41 0.52
CA ARG A 837 19.02 33.36 0.62
C ARG A 837 18.03 33.09 -0.52
N ARG A 838 16.72 33.04 -0.26
CA ARG A 838 15.67 32.81 -1.28
C ARG A 838 14.81 34.06 -1.51
N LYS A 839 14.43 34.32 -2.77
CA LYS A 839 13.56 35.45 -3.20
C LYS A 839 12.07 35.07 -3.10
N CYS A 840 11.22 36.07 -2.88
CA CYS A 840 9.75 35.94 -3.00
C CYS A 840 9.35 35.35 -4.38
N SER A 841 8.35 34.46 -4.41
CA SER A 841 7.86 33.80 -5.64
C SER A 841 7.02 34.72 -6.54
N CYS A 842 6.58 35.87 -6.03
CA CYS A 842 5.95 36.89 -6.83
C CYS A 842 7.00 37.52 -7.75
N SER A 843 6.85 37.37 -9.07
CA SER A 843 7.84 37.80 -10.08
C SER A 843 8.17 39.30 -10.04
N SER A 844 7.30 40.12 -9.44
CA SER A 844 7.49 41.56 -9.25
C SER A 844 8.05 41.96 -7.88
N CYS A 845 8.23 41.03 -6.93
CA CYS A 845 8.69 41.32 -5.56
C CYS A 845 10.16 40.94 -5.35
N CYS A 846 11.02 41.93 -5.09
CA CYS A 846 12.46 41.73 -4.87
C CYS A 846 12.88 41.48 -3.41
N HIS A 847 11.91 41.31 -2.49
CA HIS A 847 12.20 41.19 -1.06
C HIS A 847 12.64 39.75 -0.67
N VAL A 848 13.54 39.65 0.31
CA VAL A 848 14.23 38.41 0.73
C VAL A 848 14.08 38.28 2.24
N GLU A 849 13.30 37.29 2.69
CA GLU A 849 13.13 36.96 4.11
C GLU A 849 13.71 35.57 4.41
N ALA A 850 14.22 35.35 5.63
CA ALA A 850 14.90 34.12 6.04
C ALA A 850 14.17 33.41 7.20
N ALA A 851 13.58 32.25 6.90
CA ALA A 851 13.44 31.02 7.71
C ALA A 851 12.58 30.02 6.90
N SER A 852 12.88 28.71 6.94
CA SER A 852 12.17 27.66 6.20
C SER A 852 10.98 27.09 6.99
N CYS A 853 9.94 26.60 6.29
CA CYS A 853 8.76 25.89 6.85
C CYS A 853 7.65 26.72 7.48
N GLU A 854 7.48 27.97 7.07
CA GLU A 854 6.33 28.78 7.47
C GLU A 854 5.62 29.36 6.24
N PHE A 855 4.29 29.50 6.32
CA PHE A 855 3.57 30.45 5.47
C PHE A 855 3.93 31.85 5.98
N ARG A 856 4.72 32.59 5.20
CA ARG A 856 4.94 34.01 5.47
C ARG A 856 4.25 34.83 4.42
N VAL A 857 3.46 35.79 4.90
CA VAL A 857 2.96 36.87 4.07
C VAL A 857 4.17 37.75 3.80
N CYS A 858 4.64 37.81 2.55
CA CYS A 858 5.74 38.69 2.20
C CYS A 858 5.40 40.10 2.67
N SER A 859 6.22 40.67 3.56
CA SER A 859 5.95 41.96 4.20
C SER A 859 5.73 43.10 3.19
N ARG A 860 6.21 42.94 1.96
CA ARG A 860 6.04 43.91 0.87
C ARG A 860 4.81 43.66 -0.01
N CYS A 861 4.68 42.47 -0.62
CA CYS A 861 3.60 42.22 -1.60
C CYS A 861 2.33 41.60 -0.99
N ARG A 862 2.34 41.31 0.31
CA ARG A 862 1.22 40.71 1.07
C ARG A 862 0.68 39.39 0.52
N LEU A 863 1.41 38.75 -0.40
CA LEU A 863 1.10 37.41 -0.87
C LEU A 863 1.54 36.41 0.21
N ALA A 864 0.65 35.50 0.58
CA ALA A 864 1.01 34.35 1.40
C ALA A 864 1.86 33.41 0.53
N VAL A 865 3.17 33.42 0.76
CA VAL A 865 4.11 32.56 0.04
C VAL A 865 4.56 31.46 1.00
N TYR A 866 4.31 30.21 0.61
CA TYR A 866 4.85 29.06 1.32
C TYR A 866 6.35 28.94 1.02
N CYS A 867 7.20 29.21 1.99
CA CYS A 867 8.63 28.93 1.86
C CYS A 867 8.87 27.44 2.11
N SER A 868 8.76 26.63 1.05
CA SER A 868 8.99 25.19 1.12
C SER A 868 10.42 24.88 1.57
N ARG A 869 10.56 24.02 2.59
CA ARG A 869 11.77 23.20 2.77
C ARG A 869 12.02 22.50 1.43
N GLY A 870 13.28 22.46 0.98
CA GLY A 870 13.66 21.37 0.08
C GLY A 870 13.24 20.08 0.79
N SER A 871 12.38 19.30 0.16
CA SER A 871 11.64 18.19 0.74
C SER A 871 12.56 17.12 1.32
N VAL A 872 12.71 17.10 2.65
CA VAL A 872 13.06 15.91 3.45
C VAL A 872 12.30 16.00 4.77
N GLU A 873 11.25 15.19 4.87
CA GLU A 873 10.80 14.45 6.06
C GLU A 873 9.62 13.59 5.60
N ALA A 874 9.94 12.35 5.24
CA ALA A 874 8.92 11.31 5.03
C ALA A 874 8.39 10.90 6.41
N ARG A 875 7.10 11.13 6.63
CA ARG A 875 6.36 10.38 7.65
C ARG A 875 6.33 8.91 7.24
N THR A 876 6.76 8.06 8.16
CA THR A 876 6.57 6.62 8.14
C THR A 876 5.08 6.31 7.89
N LEU A 877 4.78 5.63 6.77
CA LEU A 877 3.48 4.99 6.56
C LEU A 877 3.45 3.71 7.39
N SER A 878 2.81 3.78 8.55
CA SER A 878 2.24 2.62 9.23
C SER A 878 1.07 2.11 8.39
N PHE A 879 1.15 0.86 7.93
CA PHE A 879 0.05 0.17 7.29
C PHE A 879 -0.60 -0.84 8.26
N PHE A 880 -1.92 -0.67 8.42
CA PHE A 880 -2.93 -1.52 9.06
C PHE A 880 -3.00 -1.64 10.59
N THR A 881 -3.79 -0.74 11.19
CA THR A 881 -4.89 -1.15 12.09
C THR A 881 -6.21 -0.63 11.52
N SER A 882 -7.08 -1.55 11.13
CA SER A 882 -8.54 -1.39 10.96
C SER A 882 -9.10 -2.81 10.76
N GLY A 883 -9.75 -3.44 11.72
CA GLY A 883 -10.04 -3.03 13.09
C GLY A 883 -10.61 -4.19 13.88
#